data_AF-A0A1B6PIY9-F1
#
_entry.id   AF-A0A1B6PIY9-F1
#
_cell.length_a   1.000
_cell.length_b   1.000
_cell.length_c   1.000
_cell.angle_alpha   90.00
_cell.angle_beta   90.00
_cell.angle_gamma   90.00
#
_symmetry.space_group_name_H-M   'P 1'
#
loop_
_entity.id
_entity.type
_entity.pdbx_description
1 polymer ?
#
loop_
_entity_poly.entity_id
_entity_poly.type
_entity_poly.pdbx_seq_one_letter_code
_entity_poly.pdbx_strand_id
1 'polypeptide(L)'
;MATAGGAGEVSVLISGAAAVDAAPGGELQHREQTLNSFVRVVAFGEWAGNAFGALAFLWATGVLLGGFCSDLEPLDFWSAMVIIFIEAFRIFSRDYKLDNLSLFGTTKALRWINVSFARMLGRPQEGNEVVLFMGLLIDLVTWLPVVAPMSMGILQAALLILMSKMKLRGASQLTSQSRRRRRLLLWAVLVAFLIVYALWFIGPTKRLLDPSQIVPFIKGKADHHRYSFYDTKAFSIATASAEILTMVVAALLLISRPPIVANLTNTPWGRCLLSLAKVISVLILAFGSVLVIWPPALTTGGHVVDPNSFIISFTTLVLSLGSLQSPLQNTDNPSSLSVGRWIDVILHILFLCYMTVEIPILVLSDLLGARLFAYLAAGLSFILLVAVLLIENFLIPAAVIQVVLSSLRIQRLHSDYHRLSKEDSPSPNMLPAIEVFYVLAICQGSFYITASIIGLFSFFPRRMLVRQSKLRGQQGAKAIDLYYESAYLTCMEIGLFSTRKTVSLARFAKESLSSKTSDRIQLAGVLILDSLLHENKETKSSQHLRTKIIRSNKTLSTLICMLGWEDVRHRDTRLTAARVIANIADRLTVAEIPGTLKMVSSLLDAGNDLPADQEASAQIASCSGGNAGSQHTDGQLGRHDKQGGCYWVRRYWQRMKDKWSILEELPLTHQDSLPILGMAILEKLAHDPDNCAEISRATYLISKIIGLISYTTDSKSSNDEQQRAVICASLNFVRRLASTGENIGVELRQQLCNNFFLLNNLECVLEDSRSSPEIMKLVIDTLTKLALDEDARKEIGSCKVTISKLMHAFIGKDGASNNYYDQSLRMAAGEALANLTIESPANCLVILEEPGYELIKDLKDMLCEDEYKYVAASLLQNICTHAKDKLWHQDAGNHLSSAFPIVMKNIKFEEGKHLEVLIGIISQICDMIPEPSIHDQLQLQTNKSELVQKLVGALNSNRKPSPEYPRMRRVIVEMTISIVKLCPRYATILREGRMMEALTKIEMTPSKVENYRVFYGNIGVVLESGPSLTALVATAKRLIHSAAPPLNLETMPD
;
A
#
# COMPACT_ATOMS: atom_id res chain seq x y z
N MET A 1 -24.82 -42.40 37.98
CA MET A 1 -26.29 -42.32 37.94
C MET A 1 -26.65 -40.85 38.16
N ALA A 2 -26.83 -40.05 37.11
CA ALA A 2 -28.00 -39.92 36.25
C ALA A 2 -28.81 -38.63 36.58
N THR A 3 -28.73 -37.67 35.64
CA THR A 3 -29.80 -36.77 35.10
C THR A 3 -30.52 -35.79 36.04
N ALA A 4 -30.98 -34.58 35.71
CA ALA A 4 -31.06 -33.65 34.55
C ALA A 4 -31.46 -32.27 35.18
N GLY A 5 -31.27 -31.05 34.66
CA GLY A 5 -31.67 -30.44 33.38
C GLY A 5 -32.35 -29.07 33.66
N GLY A 6 -32.16 -28.06 32.79
CA GLY A 6 -32.85 -26.75 32.80
C GLY A 6 -31.86 -25.56 32.82
N ALA A 7 -31.36 -25.03 31.69
CA ALA A 7 -32.00 -24.18 30.67
C ALA A 7 -32.27 -22.72 31.12
N GLY A 8 -31.53 -21.78 30.49
CA GLY A 8 -32.05 -20.48 30.07
C GLY A 8 -31.72 -19.25 30.92
N GLU A 9 -30.66 -18.51 30.54
CA GLU A 9 -30.76 -17.09 30.13
C GLU A 9 -29.39 -16.57 29.69
N VAL A 10 -29.20 -16.47 28.36
CA VAL A 10 -28.07 -15.73 27.76
C VAL A 10 -28.60 -14.35 27.45
N SER A 11 -28.41 -13.41 28.36
CA SER A 11 -28.62 -11.99 28.11
C SER A 11 -27.53 -11.48 27.16
N VAL A 12 -27.90 -11.24 25.91
CA VAL A 12 -27.09 -10.53 24.92
C VAL A 12 -27.00 -9.06 25.34
N LEU A 13 -25.92 -8.71 26.04
CA LEU A 13 -25.54 -7.32 26.29
C LEU A 13 -24.85 -6.78 25.03
N ILE A 14 -25.59 -5.97 24.27
CA ILE A 14 -25.06 -5.11 23.21
C ILE A 14 -24.14 -4.09 23.89
N SER A 15 -22.83 -4.32 23.83
CA SER A 15 -21.84 -3.35 24.29
C SER A 15 -21.70 -2.24 23.25
N GLY A 16 -22.58 -1.23 23.34
CA GLY A 16 -22.32 0.10 22.80
C GLY A 16 -21.26 0.80 23.65
N ALA A 17 -20.41 1.59 22.99
CA ALA A 17 -19.40 2.48 23.57
C ALA A 17 -18.11 1.84 24.12
N ALA A 18 -17.17 1.55 23.21
CA ALA A 18 -15.73 1.61 23.49
C ALA A 18 -14.97 1.88 22.18
N ALA A 19 -15.15 3.08 21.63
CA ALA A 19 -14.29 3.62 20.58
C ALA A 19 -13.45 4.74 21.20
N VAL A 20 -12.54 4.36 22.10
CA VAL A 20 -11.49 5.24 22.63
C VAL A 20 -10.23 4.38 22.75
N ASP A 21 -9.24 4.71 21.92
CA ASP A 21 -7.82 4.33 21.98
C ASP A 21 -7.45 2.83 21.89
N ALA A 22 -7.73 2.20 20.75
CA ALA A 22 -7.04 0.97 20.35
C ALA A 22 -5.67 1.33 19.73
N ALA A 23 -4.59 0.79 20.29
CA ALA A 23 -3.24 0.93 19.74
C ALA A 23 -3.19 0.52 18.25
N PRO A 24 -2.38 1.21 17.40
CA PRO A 24 -2.43 1.07 15.94
C PRO A 24 -2.19 -0.36 15.41
N GLY A 25 -1.49 -1.22 16.17
CA GLY A 25 -1.28 -2.62 15.77
C GLY A 25 -2.48 -3.56 15.94
N GLY A 26 -3.51 -3.17 16.71
CA GLY A 26 -4.70 -3.98 16.96
C GLY A 26 -5.78 -3.87 15.88
N GLU A 27 -5.79 -2.76 15.13
CA GLU A 27 -6.85 -2.48 14.15
C GLU A 27 -6.79 -3.42 12.93
N LEU A 28 -5.61 -3.66 12.34
CA LEU A 28 -5.47 -4.56 11.19
C LEU A 28 -5.91 -5.99 11.53
N GLN A 29 -5.49 -6.52 12.69
CA GLN A 29 -5.84 -7.87 13.12
C GLN A 29 -7.35 -8.01 13.38
N HIS A 30 -7.98 -7.01 13.99
CA HIS A 30 -9.42 -6.97 14.20
C HIS A 30 -10.21 -6.92 12.87
N ARG A 31 -9.70 -6.17 11.89
CA ARG A 31 -10.33 -6.05 10.56
C ARG A 31 -10.10 -7.29 9.69
N GLU A 32 -8.95 -7.93 9.77
CA GLU A 32 -8.69 -9.25 9.19
C GLU A 32 -9.68 -10.27 9.76
N GLN A 33 -9.86 -10.30 11.08
CA GLN A 33 -10.85 -11.16 11.74
C GLN A 33 -12.28 -10.86 11.29
N THR A 34 -12.62 -9.58 11.05
CA THR A 34 -13.91 -9.16 10.52
C THR A 34 -14.12 -9.73 9.11
N LEU A 35 -13.13 -9.61 8.23
CA LEU A 35 -13.18 -10.18 6.87
C LEU A 35 -13.28 -11.71 6.91
N ASN A 36 -12.46 -12.36 7.73
CA ASN A 36 -12.49 -13.82 7.89
C ASN A 36 -13.81 -14.31 8.47
N SER A 37 -14.43 -13.54 9.37
CA SER A 37 -15.78 -13.84 9.88
C SER A 37 -16.82 -13.74 8.76
N PHE A 38 -16.70 -12.73 7.90
CA PHE A 38 -17.56 -12.56 6.74
C PHE A 38 -17.45 -13.73 5.76
N VAL A 39 -16.23 -14.15 5.42
CA VAL A 39 -15.96 -15.33 4.58
C VAL A 39 -16.66 -16.56 5.14
N ARG A 40 -16.56 -16.79 6.46
CA ARG A 40 -17.19 -17.94 7.11
C ARG A 40 -18.71 -17.90 7.03
N VAL A 41 -19.34 -16.74 7.22
CA VAL A 41 -20.81 -16.64 7.13
C VAL A 41 -21.29 -16.95 5.71
N VAL A 42 -20.59 -16.44 4.70
CA VAL A 42 -20.91 -16.72 3.28
C VAL A 42 -20.72 -18.21 2.96
N ALA A 43 -19.56 -18.78 3.32
CA ALA A 43 -19.27 -20.19 3.11
C ALA A 43 -20.25 -21.12 3.85
N PHE A 44 -20.67 -20.74 5.06
CA PHE A 44 -21.68 -21.49 5.83
C PHE A 44 -23.04 -21.48 5.14
N GLY A 45 -23.51 -20.31 4.68
CA GLY A 45 -24.79 -20.20 3.98
C GLY A 45 -24.83 -21.07 2.73
N GLU A 46 -23.74 -21.08 1.96
CA GLU A 46 -23.65 -21.91 0.76
C GLU A 46 -23.52 -23.40 1.09
N TRP A 47 -22.72 -23.76 2.09
CA TRP A 47 -22.61 -25.13 2.58
C TRP A 47 -23.96 -25.67 3.09
N ALA A 48 -24.70 -24.88 3.87
CA ALA A 48 -26.03 -25.25 4.36
C ALA A 48 -27.02 -25.42 3.21
N GLY A 49 -27.05 -24.48 2.26
CA GLY A 49 -27.86 -24.60 1.05
C GLY A 49 -27.55 -25.88 0.26
N ASN A 50 -26.28 -26.24 0.14
CA ASN A 50 -25.86 -27.49 -0.51
C ASN A 50 -26.37 -28.73 0.25
N ALA A 51 -26.30 -28.73 1.58
CA ALA A 51 -26.76 -29.84 2.41
C ALA A 51 -28.29 -30.04 2.32
N PHE A 52 -29.07 -28.95 2.42
CA PHE A 52 -30.52 -29.00 2.25
C PHE A 52 -30.93 -29.42 0.84
N GLY A 53 -30.19 -29.02 -0.19
CA GLY A 53 -30.45 -29.45 -1.57
C GLY A 53 -30.19 -30.94 -1.80
N ALA A 54 -29.10 -31.48 -1.26
CA ALA A 54 -28.86 -32.92 -1.30
C ALA A 54 -29.95 -33.70 -0.55
N LEU A 55 -30.41 -33.19 0.60
CA LEU A 55 -31.51 -33.81 1.34
C LEU A 55 -32.83 -33.75 0.57
N ALA A 56 -33.16 -32.60 -0.04
CA ALA A 56 -34.34 -32.43 -0.87
C ALA A 56 -34.31 -33.37 -2.08
N PHE A 57 -33.16 -33.54 -2.74
CA PHE A 57 -32.97 -34.48 -3.84
C PHE A 57 -33.21 -35.93 -3.42
N LEU A 58 -32.61 -36.37 -2.31
CA LEU A 58 -32.80 -37.72 -1.77
C LEU A 58 -34.25 -37.96 -1.36
N TRP A 59 -34.89 -36.97 -0.73
CA TRP A 59 -36.28 -37.07 -0.31
C TRP A 59 -37.23 -37.16 -1.50
N ALA A 60 -37.00 -36.35 -2.53
CA ALA A 60 -37.84 -36.35 -3.72
C ALA A 60 -37.72 -37.64 -4.53
N THR A 61 -36.49 -38.17 -4.68
CA THR A 61 -36.24 -39.40 -5.45
C THR A 61 -36.63 -40.66 -4.68
N GLY A 62 -36.26 -40.76 -3.40
CA GLY A 62 -36.49 -41.95 -2.59
C GLY A 62 -37.91 -42.03 -2.00
N VAL A 63 -38.43 -40.93 -1.46
CA VAL A 63 -39.72 -40.92 -0.73
C VAL A 63 -40.88 -40.56 -1.64
N LEU A 64 -40.78 -39.45 -2.39
CA LEU A 64 -41.89 -38.99 -3.24
C LEU A 64 -42.04 -39.83 -4.51
N LEU A 65 -41.02 -39.85 -5.37
CA LEU A 65 -41.04 -40.60 -6.64
C LEU A 65 -40.94 -42.12 -6.42
N GLY A 66 -40.23 -42.57 -5.39
CA GLY A 66 -40.11 -43.99 -5.06
C GLY A 66 -41.36 -44.55 -4.37
N GLY A 67 -42.06 -43.75 -3.56
CA GLY A 67 -43.16 -44.22 -2.70
C GLY A 67 -44.56 -43.80 -3.14
N PHE A 68 -44.72 -42.64 -3.77
CA PHE A 68 -46.03 -42.01 -4.01
C PHE A 68 -46.23 -41.52 -5.45
N CYS A 69 -45.41 -41.97 -6.41
CA CYS A 69 -45.43 -41.49 -7.80
C CYS A 69 -46.80 -41.60 -8.49
N SER A 70 -47.57 -42.65 -8.18
CA SER A 70 -48.87 -42.92 -8.79
C SER A 70 -50.02 -42.12 -8.17
N ASP A 71 -49.83 -41.63 -6.94
CA ASP A 71 -50.86 -40.96 -6.14
C ASP A 71 -50.65 -39.43 -6.05
N LEU A 72 -49.53 -38.94 -6.62
CA LEU A 72 -49.20 -37.52 -6.69
C LEU A 72 -50.08 -36.80 -7.71
N GLU A 73 -50.61 -35.64 -7.31
CA GLU A 73 -51.27 -34.74 -8.25
C GLU A 73 -50.28 -34.37 -9.38
N PRO A 74 -50.72 -34.33 -10.66
CA PRO A 74 -49.84 -34.00 -11.78
C PRO A 74 -49.02 -32.72 -11.58
N LEU A 75 -49.58 -31.74 -10.88
CA LEU A 75 -48.94 -30.46 -10.60
C LEU A 75 -47.78 -30.59 -9.59
N ASP A 76 -47.92 -31.45 -8.56
CA ASP A 76 -46.82 -31.76 -7.62
C ASP A 76 -45.75 -32.64 -8.25
N PHE A 77 -46.14 -33.61 -9.07
CA PHE A 77 -45.22 -34.46 -9.81
C PHE A 77 -44.30 -33.63 -10.70
N TRP A 78 -44.86 -32.76 -11.54
CA TRP A 78 -44.07 -31.89 -12.42
C TRP A 78 -43.24 -30.87 -11.63
N SER A 79 -43.78 -30.32 -10.54
CA SER A 79 -43.06 -29.41 -9.66
C SER A 79 -41.84 -30.06 -9.01
N ALA A 80 -41.99 -31.29 -8.50
CA ALA A 80 -40.90 -32.07 -7.93
C ALA A 80 -39.84 -32.38 -8.99
N MET A 81 -40.25 -32.82 -10.19
CA MET A 81 -39.33 -33.10 -11.30
C MET A 81 -38.51 -31.89 -11.73
N VAL A 82 -39.12 -30.71 -11.81
CA VAL A 82 -38.39 -29.46 -12.15
C VAL A 82 -37.37 -29.10 -11.08
N ILE A 83 -37.73 -29.20 -9.79
CA ILE A 83 -36.81 -28.92 -8.68
C ILE A 83 -35.64 -29.92 -8.66
N ILE A 84 -35.92 -31.21 -8.85
CA ILE A 84 -34.91 -32.27 -8.93
C ILE A 84 -33.96 -32.04 -10.10
N PHE A 85 -34.49 -31.66 -11.27
CA PHE A 85 -33.68 -31.42 -12.46
C PHE A 85 -32.70 -30.25 -12.26
N ILE A 86 -33.16 -29.16 -11.66
CA ILE A 86 -32.32 -28.00 -11.30
C ILE A 86 -31.22 -28.44 -10.31
N GLU A 87 -31.55 -29.26 -9.33
CA GLU A 87 -30.61 -29.74 -8.32
C GLU A 87 -29.57 -30.71 -8.88
N ALA A 88 -29.99 -31.69 -9.70
CA ALA A 88 -29.11 -32.63 -10.37
C ALA A 88 -28.09 -31.92 -11.26
N PHE A 89 -28.53 -30.90 -12.00
CA PHE A 89 -27.65 -30.09 -12.84
C PHE A 89 -26.60 -29.33 -11.99
N ARG A 90 -27.00 -28.86 -10.80
CA ARG A 90 -26.09 -28.14 -9.89
C ARG A 90 -25.03 -29.06 -9.28
N ILE A 91 -25.44 -30.24 -8.80
CA ILE A 91 -24.53 -31.26 -8.25
C ILE A 91 -23.51 -31.67 -9.34
N PHE A 92 -24.00 -31.92 -10.56
CA PHE A 92 -23.16 -32.29 -11.70
C PHE A 92 -22.17 -31.20 -12.12
N SER A 93 -22.57 -29.92 -12.11
CA SER A 93 -21.65 -28.79 -12.41
C SER A 93 -20.47 -28.72 -11.43
N ARG A 94 -20.74 -28.98 -10.15
CA ARG A 94 -19.77 -28.84 -9.06
C ARG A 94 -18.71 -29.94 -9.10
N ASP A 95 -19.13 -31.20 -9.25
CA ASP A 95 -18.22 -32.35 -9.14
C ASP A 95 -17.22 -32.44 -10.32
N TYR A 96 -17.58 -31.92 -11.50
CA TYR A 96 -16.72 -31.93 -12.68
C TYR A 96 -15.84 -30.66 -12.84
N LYS A 97 -15.76 -29.78 -11.82
CA LYS A 97 -15.02 -28.48 -11.89
C LYS A 97 -15.35 -27.65 -13.14
N LEU A 98 -16.55 -27.83 -13.68
CA LEU A 98 -17.04 -27.10 -14.84
C LEU A 98 -17.48 -25.67 -14.48
N ASP A 99 -17.38 -25.27 -13.21
CA ASP A 99 -17.79 -23.95 -12.68
C ASP A 99 -17.24 -22.74 -13.46
N ASN A 100 -16.05 -22.87 -14.07
CA ASN A 100 -15.47 -21.81 -14.89
C ASN A 100 -16.16 -21.65 -16.27
N LEU A 101 -16.87 -22.67 -16.76
CA LEU A 101 -17.54 -22.73 -18.07
C LEU A 101 -19.07 -22.87 -17.95
N SER A 102 -19.60 -23.36 -16.84
CA SER A 102 -21.01 -23.67 -16.67
C SER A 102 -21.86 -22.42 -16.35
N LEU A 103 -23.13 -22.51 -16.73
CA LEU A 103 -24.16 -21.51 -16.49
C LEU A 103 -24.53 -21.36 -14.99
N PHE A 104 -24.25 -22.39 -14.18
CA PHE A 104 -24.66 -22.52 -12.77
C PHE A 104 -23.49 -22.60 -11.78
N GLY A 105 -22.27 -22.24 -12.20
CA GLY A 105 -21.09 -22.28 -11.34
C GLY A 105 -21.24 -21.40 -10.09
N THR A 106 -21.07 -22.01 -8.92
CA THR A 106 -21.24 -21.36 -7.60
C THR A 106 -20.22 -20.23 -7.36
N THR A 107 -19.08 -20.27 -8.05
CA THR A 107 -17.93 -19.39 -7.85
C THR A 107 -18.01 -18.03 -8.57
N LYS A 108 -19.02 -17.77 -9.39
CA LYS A 108 -19.20 -16.43 -10.01
C LYS A 108 -19.70 -15.36 -9.05
N ALA A 109 -20.23 -15.76 -7.89
CA ALA A 109 -20.59 -14.84 -6.81
C ALA A 109 -19.38 -14.12 -6.17
N LEU A 110 -18.15 -14.32 -6.68
CA LEU A 110 -16.92 -13.69 -6.19
C LEU A 110 -16.31 -12.70 -7.19
N ARG A 111 -16.71 -12.73 -8.47
CA ARG A 111 -16.19 -11.84 -9.54
C ARG A 111 -17.01 -10.57 -9.78
N TRP A 112 -17.92 -10.22 -8.86
CA TRP A 112 -18.85 -9.08 -8.96
C TRP A 112 -18.22 -7.74 -9.35
N ILE A 113 -16.94 -7.52 -9.04
CA ILE A 113 -16.21 -6.29 -9.36
C ILE A 113 -16.09 -6.08 -10.88
N ASN A 114 -16.31 -7.12 -11.69
CA ASN A 114 -16.27 -7.08 -13.14
C ASN A 114 -17.62 -7.23 -13.85
N VAL A 115 -18.76 -7.13 -13.12
CA VAL A 115 -20.08 -7.19 -13.76
C VAL A 115 -20.20 -6.03 -14.73
N SER A 116 -20.17 -6.40 -16.01
CA SER A 116 -20.19 -5.46 -17.12
C SER A 116 -21.45 -4.59 -17.09
N PHE A 117 -22.56 -5.18 -16.65
CA PHE A 117 -23.89 -4.57 -16.61
C PHE A 117 -24.00 -3.39 -15.63
N ALA A 118 -23.59 -3.54 -14.36
CA ALA A 118 -23.65 -2.46 -13.37
C ALA A 118 -22.74 -1.26 -13.72
N ARG A 119 -21.57 -1.54 -14.30
CA ARG A 119 -20.65 -0.50 -14.80
C ARG A 119 -21.21 0.20 -16.05
N MET A 120 -21.99 -0.51 -16.86
CA MET A 120 -22.60 0.00 -18.08
C MET A 120 -23.85 0.84 -17.81
N LEU A 121 -24.64 0.49 -16.79
CA LEU A 121 -25.75 1.33 -16.27
C LEU A 121 -25.26 2.69 -15.76
N GLY A 122 -24.06 2.73 -15.17
CA GLY A 122 -23.40 3.97 -14.75
C GLY A 122 -22.81 4.80 -15.91
N ARG A 123 -22.90 4.35 -17.17
CA ARG A 123 -22.49 5.13 -18.34
C ARG A 123 -23.73 5.65 -19.06
N PRO A 124 -23.94 6.98 -19.15
CA PRO A 124 -25.20 7.55 -19.60
C PRO A 124 -25.59 7.08 -21.01
N GLN A 125 -24.65 7.06 -21.95
CA GLN A 125 -24.93 6.67 -23.33
C GLN A 125 -25.11 5.16 -23.49
N GLU A 126 -24.14 4.37 -23.00
CA GLU A 126 -24.13 2.91 -23.15
C GLU A 126 -25.28 2.24 -22.37
N GLY A 127 -25.60 2.75 -21.18
CA GLY A 127 -26.70 2.27 -20.36
C GLY A 127 -28.07 2.50 -21.02
N ASN A 128 -28.33 3.71 -21.50
CA ASN A 128 -29.59 4.05 -22.20
C ASN A 128 -29.84 3.14 -23.40
N GLU A 129 -28.80 2.88 -24.19
CA GLU A 129 -28.88 2.01 -25.36
C GLU A 129 -29.24 0.57 -25.04
N VAL A 130 -28.59 0.00 -24.03
CA VAL A 130 -28.82 -1.40 -23.65
C VAL A 130 -30.20 -1.53 -23.04
N VAL A 131 -30.55 -0.67 -22.10
CA VAL A 131 -31.83 -0.74 -21.39
C VAL A 131 -33.00 -0.55 -22.36
N LEU A 132 -32.89 0.36 -23.33
CA LEU A 132 -33.91 0.52 -24.36
C LEU A 132 -34.03 -0.70 -25.28
N PHE A 133 -32.91 -1.31 -25.67
CA PHE A 133 -32.94 -2.54 -26.46
C PHE A 133 -33.59 -3.71 -25.70
N MET A 134 -33.31 -3.85 -24.40
CA MET A 134 -33.96 -4.85 -23.54
C MET A 134 -35.45 -4.56 -23.40
N GLY A 135 -35.83 -3.29 -23.17
CA GLY A 135 -37.21 -2.86 -23.08
C GLY A 135 -38.02 -3.18 -24.35
N LEU A 136 -37.47 -2.86 -25.54
CA LEU A 136 -38.09 -3.18 -26.83
C LEU A 136 -38.31 -4.68 -27.03
N LEU A 137 -37.39 -5.53 -26.55
CA LEU A 137 -37.52 -6.97 -26.68
C LEU A 137 -38.54 -7.56 -25.69
N ILE A 138 -38.57 -7.04 -24.46
CA ILE A 138 -39.58 -7.42 -23.47
C ILE A 138 -40.97 -7.01 -23.94
N ASP A 139 -41.10 -5.78 -24.46
CA ASP A 139 -42.34 -5.25 -25.02
C ASP A 139 -42.79 -6.05 -26.25
N LEU A 140 -41.89 -6.41 -27.17
CA LEU A 140 -42.26 -7.23 -28.33
C LEU A 140 -42.93 -8.55 -27.91
N VAL A 141 -42.47 -9.18 -26.82
CA VAL A 141 -43.06 -10.43 -26.31
C VAL A 141 -44.48 -10.22 -25.78
N THR A 142 -44.82 -9.05 -25.23
CA THR A 142 -46.18 -8.77 -24.71
C THR A 142 -47.23 -8.75 -25.83
N TRP A 143 -46.81 -8.35 -27.04
CA TRP A 143 -47.69 -8.28 -28.20
C TRP A 143 -47.81 -9.58 -29.01
N LEU A 144 -47.03 -10.63 -28.70
CA LEU A 144 -47.15 -11.91 -29.40
C LEU A 144 -48.41 -12.70 -28.96
N PRO A 145 -49.27 -13.15 -29.89
CA PRO A 145 -50.45 -13.94 -29.54
C PRO A 145 -50.07 -15.40 -29.26
N VAL A 146 -49.70 -15.75 -28.03
CA VAL A 146 -49.42 -17.14 -27.63
C VAL A 146 -50.49 -17.66 -26.67
N VAL A 147 -51.01 -18.86 -26.98
CA VAL A 147 -52.29 -19.43 -26.53
C VAL A 147 -52.28 -19.96 -25.07
N ALA A 148 -51.20 -19.80 -24.29
CA ALA A 148 -51.17 -20.27 -22.89
C ALA A 148 -50.33 -19.40 -21.93
N PRO A 149 -50.84 -19.03 -20.74
CA PRO A 149 -50.15 -18.13 -19.79
C PRO A 149 -48.81 -18.68 -19.26
N MET A 150 -48.67 -20.00 -19.15
CA MET A 150 -47.41 -20.66 -18.76
C MET A 150 -46.32 -20.53 -19.84
N SER A 151 -46.70 -20.48 -21.12
CA SER A 151 -45.74 -20.41 -22.24
C SER A 151 -45.15 -19.01 -22.44
N MET A 152 -45.89 -17.96 -22.07
CA MET A 152 -45.41 -16.56 -22.09
C MET A 152 -44.25 -16.33 -21.12
N GLY A 153 -44.36 -16.82 -19.88
CA GLY A 153 -43.27 -16.70 -18.90
C GLY A 153 -41.99 -17.43 -19.31
N ILE A 154 -42.12 -18.59 -19.98
CA ILE A 154 -41.00 -19.37 -20.50
C ILE A 154 -40.34 -18.64 -21.68
N LEU A 155 -41.12 -18.09 -22.61
CA LEU A 155 -40.60 -17.34 -23.75
C LEU A 155 -39.88 -16.05 -23.30
N GLN A 156 -40.46 -15.33 -22.33
CA GLN A 156 -39.87 -14.14 -21.72
C GLN A 156 -38.57 -14.48 -20.98
N ALA A 157 -38.55 -15.56 -20.19
CA ALA A 157 -37.34 -16.04 -19.55
C ALA A 157 -36.27 -16.44 -20.58
N ALA A 158 -36.63 -17.20 -21.63
CA ALA A 158 -35.70 -17.59 -22.70
C ALA A 158 -35.10 -16.38 -23.44
N LEU A 159 -35.90 -15.33 -23.65
CA LEU A 159 -35.43 -14.08 -24.24
C LEU A 159 -34.46 -13.35 -23.30
N LEU A 160 -34.79 -13.19 -22.02
CA LEU A 160 -33.90 -12.60 -21.00
C LEU A 160 -32.57 -13.37 -20.89
N ILE A 161 -32.63 -14.69 -21.01
CA ILE A 161 -31.46 -15.60 -21.03
C ILE A 161 -30.61 -15.39 -22.29
N LEU A 162 -31.23 -15.31 -23.46
CA LEU A 162 -30.52 -15.01 -24.71
C LEU A 162 -29.84 -13.63 -24.62
N MET A 163 -30.51 -12.65 -24.02
CA MET A 163 -29.97 -11.32 -23.80
C MET A 163 -28.81 -11.29 -22.80
N SER A 164 -28.83 -12.12 -21.75
CA SER A 164 -27.71 -12.30 -20.79
C SER A 164 -26.39 -12.73 -21.46
N LYS A 165 -26.50 -13.46 -22.57
CA LYS A 165 -25.37 -14.04 -23.31
C LYS A 165 -24.86 -13.14 -24.42
N MET A 166 -25.68 -12.19 -24.88
CA MET A 166 -25.21 -11.17 -25.81
C MET A 166 -24.29 -10.23 -25.04
N LYS A 167 -22.97 -10.41 -25.19
CA LYS A 167 -21.95 -9.45 -24.73
C LYS A 167 -22.16 -8.11 -25.46
N LEU A 168 -23.12 -7.31 -25.03
CA LEU A 168 -23.23 -5.89 -25.39
C LEU A 168 -22.09 -5.16 -24.71
N ARG A 169 -20.87 -5.28 -25.27
CA ARG A 169 -19.75 -4.44 -24.85
C ARG A 169 -20.08 -2.98 -25.20
N GLY A 170 -19.69 -2.05 -24.34
CA GLY A 170 -19.73 -0.63 -24.61
C GLY A 170 -18.95 -0.25 -25.87
N ALA A 171 -19.37 0.85 -26.52
CA ALA A 171 -18.95 1.26 -27.86
C ALA A 171 -17.43 1.37 -28.04
N SER A 172 -16.67 1.60 -26.97
CA SER A 172 -15.21 1.77 -27.03
C SER A 172 -14.40 0.48 -27.26
N GLN A 173 -15.03 -0.71 -27.22
CA GLN A 173 -14.31 -2.00 -27.35
C GLN A 173 -14.95 -3.02 -28.32
N LEU A 174 -15.89 -2.62 -29.20
CA LEU A 174 -16.49 -3.53 -30.19
C LEU A 174 -15.62 -3.70 -31.45
N THR A 175 -15.31 -4.96 -31.77
CA THR A 175 -14.84 -5.37 -33.11
C THR A 175 -15.91 -5.08 -34.16
N SER A 176 -15.54 -4.80 -35.41
CA SER A 176 -16.48 -4.48 -36.52
C SER A 176 -17.60 -5.52 -36.68
N GLN A 177 -17.31 -6.80 -36.43
CA GLN A 177 -18.24 -7.92 -36.52
C GLN A 177 -19.39 -7.85 -35.50
N SER A 178 -19.13 -7.33 -34.30
CA SER A 178 -20.12 -7.21 -33.22
C SER A 178 -21.10 -6.05 -33.44
N ARG A 179 -20.66 -4.95 -34.05
CA ARG A 179 -21.54 -3.85 -34.51
C ARG A 179 -22.53 -4.30 -35.58
N ARG A 180 -22.10 -5.16 -36.51
CA ARG A 180 -22.94 -5.70 -37.59
C ARG A 180 -24.06 -6.61 -37.03
N ARG A 181 -23.73 -7.51 -36.10
CA ARG A 181 -24.72 -8.39 -35.44
C ARG A 181 -25.78 -7.60 -34.67
N ARG A 182 -25.38 -6.56 -33.93
CA ARG A 182 -26.30 -5.69 -33.19
C ARG A 182 -27.30 -4.98 -34.11
N ARG A 183 -26.85 -4.45 -35.25
CA ARG A 183 -27.75 -3.82 -36.24
C ARG A 183 -28.73 -4.81 -36.84
N LEU A 184 -28.28 -6.02 -37.19
CA LEU A 184 -29.17 -7.07 -37.73
C LEU A 184 -30.26 -7.47 -36.73
N LEU A 185 -29.93 -7.59 -35.44
CA LEU A 185 -30.91 -7.89 -34.39
C LEU A 185 -31.94 -6.76 -34.23
N LEU A 186 -31.50 -5.50 -34.23
CA LEU A 186 -32.41 -4.35 -34.18
C LEU A 186 -33.34 -4.28 -35.40
N TRP A 187 -32.85 -4.63 -36.60
CA TRP A 187 -33.68 -4.74 -37.79
C TRP A 187 -34.73 -5.86 -37.66
N ALA A 188 -34.37 -7.00 -37.08
CA ALA A 188 -35.32 -8.08 -36.82
C ALA A 188 -36.43 -7.66 -35.84
N VAL A 189 -36.07 -6.95 -34.75
CA VAL A 189 -37.04 -6.42 -33.78
C VAL A 189 -37.98 -5.40 -34.43
N LEU A 190 -37.43 -4.49 -35.25
CA LEU A 190 -38.22 -3.51 -36.01
C LEU A 190 -39.24 -4.20 -36.94
N VAL A 191 -38.79 -5.20 -37.71
CA VAL A 191 -39.67 -5.97 -38.61
C VAL A 191 -40.76 -6.69 -37.81
N ALA A 192 -40.42 -7.25 -36.65
CA ALA A 192 -41.39 -7.93 -35.79
C ALA A 192 -42.46 -6.96 -35.27
N PHE A 193 -42.10 -5.75 -34.81
CA PHE A 193 -43.08 -4.73 -34.42
C PHE A 193 -43.98 -4.28 -35.57
N LEU A 194 -43.45 -4.17 -36.79
CA LEU A 194 -44.26 -3.84 -37.98
C LEU A 194 -45.25 -4.97 -38.34
N ILE A 195 -44.82 -6.23 -38.18
CA ILE A 195 -45.69 -7.40 -38.38
C ILE A 195 -46.78 -7.45 -37.31
N VAL A 196 -46.42 -7.26 -36.04
CA VAL A 196 -47.37 -7.16 -34.91
C VAL A 196 -48.39 -6.05 -35.15
N TYR A 197 -47.92 -4.87 -35.54
CA TYR A 197 -48.78 -3.73 -35.89
C TYR A 197 -49.76 -4.09 -37.01
N ALA A 198 -49.28 -4.73 -38.08
CA ALA A 198 -50.12 -5.16 -39.19
C ALA A 198 -51.16 -6.22 -38.74
N LEU A 199 -50.75 -7.25 -38.00
CA LEU A 199 -51.64 -8.31 -37.51
C LEU A 199 -52.72 -7.78 -36.56
N TRP A 200 -52.33 -6.87 -35.66
CA TRP A 200 -53.24 -6.26 -34.70
C TRP A 200 -54.26 -5.33 -35.37
N PHE A 201 -53.91 -4.68 -36.48
CA PHE A 201 -54.80 -3.78 -37.22
C PHE A 201 -55.67 -4.48 -38.28
N ILE A 202 -55.20 -5.59 -38.86
CA ILE A 202 -55.94 -6.37 -39.88
C ILE A 202 -57.16 -7.11 -39.29
N GLY A 203 -57.10 -7.50 -38.01
CA GLY A 203 -58.19 -8.21 -37.33
C GLY A 203 -59.45 -7.37 -37.06
N PRO A 204 -59.33 -6.18 -36.41
CA PRO A 204 -60.45 -5.31 -36.07
C PRO A 204 -61.05 -4.57 -37.28
N THR A 205 -60.24 -4.21 -38.27
CA THR A 205 -60.72 -3.53 -39.50
C THR A 205 -61.69 -4.38 -40.30
N LYS A 206 -61.53 -5.72 -40.30
CA LYS A 206 -62.52 -6.64 -40.88
C LYS A 206 -63.88 -6.63 -40.17
N ARG A 207 -63.95 -6.30 -38.87
CA ARG A 207 -65.21 -6.16 -38.12
C ARG A 207 -65.77 -4.73 -38.14
N LEU A 208 -64.93 -3.73 -38.45
CA LEU A 208 -65.34 -2.32 -38.60
C LEU A 208 -65.84 -2.01 -40.03
N LEU A 209 -65.50 -2.83 -41.03
CA LEU A 209 -65.96 -2.72 -42.41
C LEU A 209 -67.16 -3.63 -42.75
N ASP A 210 -67.90 -4.14 -41.77
CA ASP A 210 -69.19 -4.77 -42.04
C ASP A 210 -70.24 -3.68 -42.36
N PRO A 211 -70.82 -3.64 -43.59
CA PRO A 211 -71.75 -2.57 -43.99
C PRO A 211 -73.10 -2.60 -43.24
N SER A 212 -73.35 -3.62 -42.42
CA SER A 212 -74.65 -3.90 -41.80
C SER A 212 -74.93 -3.13 -40.49
N GLN A 213 -73.98 -2.32 -39.99
CA GLN A 213 -74.16 -1.52 -38.76
C GLN A 213 -74.20 0.01 -38.97
N ILE A 214 -74.37 0.48 -40.21
CA ILE A 214 -74.56 1.92 -40.49
C ILE A 214 -76.04 2.27 -40.30
N VAL A 215 -76.41 2.77 -39.12
CA VAL A 215 -77.75 3.36 -38.87
C VAL A 215 -77.72 4.85 -39.27
N PRO A 216 -78.75 5.39 -39.95
CA PRO A 216 -78.74 6.77 -40.43
C PRO A 216 -78.98 7.80 -39.32
N PHE A 217 -78.37 8.97 -39.52
CA PHE A 217 -78.43 10.15 -38.67
C PHE A 217 -79.81 10.84 -38.77
N ILE A 218 -80.83 10.35 -38.05
CA ILE A 218 -82.09 11.11 -37.87
C ILE A 218 -82.49 11.19 -36.39
N LYS A 219 -82.66 12.44 -35.97
CA LYS A 219 -83.15 13.01 -34.71
C LYS A 219 -84.23 12.17 -34.00
N GLY A 220 -83.91 11.66 -32.80
CA GLY A 220 -84.85 10.95 -31.94
C GLY A 220 -84.21 10.52 -30.62
N LYS A 221 -84.98 10.56 -29.53
CA LYS A 221 -84.57 10.49 -28.13
C LYS A 221 -84.10 9.08 -27.71
N ALA A 222 -83.11 9.04 -26.80
CA ALA A 222 -82.68 7.92 -25.93
C ALA A 222 -81.85 6.76 -26.54
N ASP A 223 -80.53 6.80 -26.31
CA ASP A 223 -79.68 5.65 -25.93
C ASP A 223 -78.24 6.12 -25.59
N HIS A 224 -77.97 6.44 -24.32
CA HIS A 224 -76.64 6.90 -23.86
C HIS A 224 -75.61 5.75 -23.74
N HIS A 225 -76.03 4.48 -23.75
CA HIS A 225 -75.13 3.33 -23.55
C HIS A 225 -74.39 2.85 -24.81
N ARG A 226 -74.87 3.17 -26.02
CA ARG A 226 -74.21 2.75 -27.27
C ARG A 226 -73.10 3.69 -27.73
N TYR A 227 -73.14 4.96 -27.34
CA TYR A 227 -72.13 5.96 -27.68
C TYR A 227 -70.81 5.81 -26.89
N SER A 228 -70.85 5.33 -25.64
CA SER A 228 -69.62 5.14 -24.82
C SER A 228 -68.78 3.92 -25.22
N PHE A 229 -69.39 2.89 -25.82
CA PHE A 229 -68.71 1.66 -26.23
C PHE A 229 -67.81 1.83 -27.47
N TYR A 230 -68.20 2.73 -28.39
CA TYR A 230 -67.37 3.04 -29.58
C TYR A 230 -66.18 3.95 -29.23
N ASP A 231 -66.38 4.90 -28.32
CA ASP A 231 -65.34 5.84 -27.89
C ASP A 231 -64.21 5.12 -27.10
N THR A 232 -64.58 4.14 -26.26
CA THR A 232 -63.62 3.35 -25.46
C THR A 232 -62.74 2.40 -26.29
N LYS A 233 -63.30 1.74 -27.32
CA LYS A 233 -62.49 0.91 -28.23
C LYS A 233 -61.62 1.73 -29.17
N ALA A 234 -62.13 2.86 -29.68
CA ALA A 234 -61.34 3.78 -30.50
C ALA A 234 -60.16 4.37 -29.70
N PHE A 235 -60.37 4.74 -28.43
CA PHE A 235 -59.33 5.21 -27.53
C PHE A 235 -58.28 4.15 -27.20
N SER A 236 -58.69 2.90 -26.96
CA SER A 236 -57.76 1.77 -26.76
C SER A 236 -56.92 1.47 -28.02
N ILE A 237 -57.53 1.60 -29.21
CA ILE A 237 -56.81 1.45 -30.50
C ILE A 237 -55.82 2.59 -30.73
N ALA A 238 -56.20 3.83 -30.39
CA ALA A 238 -55.34 5.00 -30.51
C ALA A 238 -54.12 4.94 -29.55
N THR A 239 -54.32 4.48 -28.32
CA THR A 239 -53.24 4.36 -27.32
C THR A 239 -52.25 3.25 -27.66
N ALA A 240 -52.74 2.07 -28.05
CA ALA A 240 -51.91 0.96 -28.53
C ALA A 240 -51.11 1.31 -29.81
N SER A 241 -51.74 2.03 -30.75
CA SER A 241 -51.06 2.45 -31.98
C SER A 241 -49.99 3.50 -31.73
N ALA A 242 -50.21 4.43 -30.80
CA ALA A 242 -49.20 5.39 -30.37
C ALA A 242 -48.00 4.69 -29.73
N GLU A 243 -48.23 3.69 -28.89
CA GLU A 243 -47.17 2.91 -28.24
C GLU A 243 -46.30 2.17 -29.24
N ILE A 244 -46.90 1.38 -30.15
CA ILE A 244 -46.15 0.64 -31.18
C ILE A 244 -45.38 1.61 -32.09
N LEU A 245 -45.97 2.78 -32.43
CA LEU A 245 -45.29 3.80 -33.21
C LEU A 245 -44.07 4.36 -32.47
N THR A 246 -44.16 4.61 -31.16
CA THR A 246 -43.01 5.08 -30.38
C THR A 246 -41.88 4.04 -30.32
N MET A 247 -42.20 2.75 -30.23
CA MET A 247 -41.23 1.65 -30.27
C MET A 247 -40.51 1.56 -31.61
N VAL A 248 -41.25 1.69 -32.72
CA VAL A 248 -40.70 1.75 -34.08
C VAL A 248 -39.75 2.93 -34.23
N VAL A 249 -40.14 4.12 -33.76
CA VAL A 249 -39.28 5.32 -33.79
C VAL A 249 -38.02 5.13 -32.94
N ALA A 250 -38.13 4.56 -31.74
CA ALA A 250 -37.00 4.31 -30.86
C ALA A 250 -36.00 3.31 -31.46
N ALA A 251 -36.50 2.23 -32.09
CA ALA A 251 -35.67 1.27 -32.81
C ALA A 251 -34.94 1.92 -34.01
N LEU A 252 -35.62 2.77 -34.78
CA LEU A 252 -35.02 3.53 -35.88
C LEU A 252 -33.94 4.50 -35.40
N LEU A 253 -34.14 5.20 -34.26
CA LEU A 253 -33.13 6.07 -33.67
C LEU A 253 -31.86 5.30 -33.25
N LEU A 254 -32.01 4.10 -32.69
CA LEU A 254 -30.88 3.23 -32.34
C LEU A 254 -30.11 2.71 -33.56
N ILE A 255 -30.81 2.38 -34.66
CA ILE A 255 -30.21 1.87 -35.90
C ILE A 255 -29.49 3.00 -36.66
N SER A 256 -30.18 4.12 -36.87
CA SER A 256 -29.80 5.16 -37.82
C SER A 256 -28.93 6.26 -37.20
N ARG A 257 -29.08 6.56 -35.90
CA ARG A 257 -28.37 7.64 -35.17
C ARG A 257 -28.16 8.91 -36.00
N PRO A 258 -29.24 9.60 -36.39
CA PRO A 258 -29.13 10.78 -37.24
C PRO A 258 -28.28 11.87 -36.56
N PRO A 259 -27.23 12.41 -37.23
CA PRO A 259 -26.29 13.36 -36.63
C PRO A 259 -26.97 14.66 -36.20
N ILE A 260 -28.05 15.05 -36.89
CA ILE A 260 -28.84 16.25 -36.58
C ILE A 260 -29.47 16.15 -35.19
N VAL A 261 -30.09 15.02 -34.85
CA VAL A 261 -30.74 14.79 -33.54
C VAL A 261 -29.70 14.62 -32.45
N ALA A 262 -28.57 13.96 -32.75
CA ALA A 262 -27.45 13.86 -31.83
C ALA A 262 -26.86 15.25 -31.50
N ASN A 263 -26.72 16.14 -32.48
CA ASN A 263 -26.24 17.50 -32.24
C ASN A 263 -27.22 18.31 -31.39
N LEU A 264 -28.53 18.22 -31.66
CA LEU A 264 -29.57 18.90 -30.87
C LEU A 264 -29.57 18.45 -29.40
N THR A 265 -29.50 17.14 -29.15
CA THR A 265 -29.49 16.57 -27.78
C THR A 265 -28.21 16.86 -27.00
N ASN A 266 -27.12 17.20 -27.69
CA ASN A 266 -25.84 17.55 -27.09
C ASN A 266 -25.67 19.05 -26.79
N THR A 267 -26.57 19.91 -27.27
CA THR A 267 -26.60 21.35 -26.90
C THR A 267 -26.83 21.53 -25.39
N PRO A 268 -26.42 22.67 -24.79
CA PRO A 268 -26.66 22.94 -23.36
C PRO A 268 -28.14 22.85 -22.99
N TRP A 269 -29.01 23.42 -23.82
CA TRP A 269 -30.46 23.38 -23.68
C TRP A 269 -31.00 21.96 -23.87
N GLY A 270 -30.52 21.23 -24.88
CA GLY A 270 -30.90 19.83 -25.11
C GLY A 270 -30.52 18.90 -23.95
N ARG A 271 -29.33 19.08 -23.36
CA ARG A 271 -28.91 18.32 -22.17
C ARG A 271 -29.74 18.66 -20.94
N CYS A 272 -30.06 19.93 -20.72
CA CYS A 272 -30.92 20.38 -19.62
C CYS A 272 -32.34 19.81 -19.75
N LEU A 273 -32.95 19.96 -20.93
CA LEU A 273 -34.29 19.44 -21.21
C LEU A 273 -34.36 17.93 -21.04
N LEU A 274 -33.34 17.20 -21.53
CA LEU A 274 -33.32 15.75 -21.39
C LEU A 274 -33.06 15.30 -19.94
N SER A 275 -32.23 16.03 -19.18
CA SER A 275 -32.06 15.77 -17.75
C SER A 275 -33.38 15.94 -16.99
N LEU A 276 -34.16 16.97 -17.31
CA LEU A 276 -35.48 17.19 -16.74
C LEU A 276 -36.45 16.07 -17.15
N ALA A 277 -36.44 15.67 -18.43
CA ALA A 277 -37.27 14.57 -18.93
C ALA A 277 -36.94 13.22 -18.27
N LYS A 278 -35.66 12.94 -17.95
CA LYS A 278 -35.24 11.76 -17.18
C LYS A 278 -35.77 11.77 -15.75
N VAL A 279 -35.75 12.92 -15.07
CA VAL A 279 -36.32 13.06 -13.72
C VAL A 279 -37.84 12.86 -13.76
N ILE A 280 -38.52 13.46 -14.73
CA ILE A 280 -39.96 13.27 -14.93
C ILE A 280 -40.28 11.80 -15.21
N SER A 281 -39.50 11.13 -16.07
CA SER A 281 -39.68 9.71 -16.36
C SER A 281 -39.48 8.82 -15.12
N VAL A 282 -38.49 9.11 -14.27
CA VAL A 282 -38.31 8.44 -12.97
C VAL A 282 -39.55 8.60 -12.08
N LEU A 283 -40.09 9.81 -11.97
CA LEU A 283 -41.28 10.10 -11.16
C LEU A 283 -42.54 9.41 -11.71
N ILE A 284 -42.72 9.45 -13.03
CA ILE A 284 -43.86 8.81 -13.71
C ILE A 284 -43.80 7.29 -13.55
N LEU A 285 -42.62 6.66 -13.71
CA LEU A 285 -42.45 5.22 -13.51
C LEU A 285 -42.71 4.81 -12.05
N ALA A 286 -42.22 5.59 -11.10
CA ALA A 286 -42.48 5.35 -9.68
C ALA A 286 -43.98 5.46 -9.35
N PHE A 287 -44.65 6.49 -9.88
CA PHE A 287 -46.08 6.69 -9.71
C PHE A 287 -46.91 5.59 -10.40
N GLY A 288 -46.58 5.23 -11.64
CA GLY A 288 -47.22 4.13 -12.36
C GLY A 288 -47.06 2.79 -11.63
N SER A 289 -45.87 2.52 -11.09
CA SER A 289 -45.64 1.30 -10.29
C SER A 289 -46.55 1.23 -9.06
N VAL A 290 -46.81 2.38 -8.41
CA VAL A 290 -47.75 2.47 -7.28
C VAL A 290 -49.20 2.26 -7.72
N LEU A 291 -49.59 2.82 -8.87
CA LEU A 291 -50.93 2.66 -9.45
C LEU A 291 -51.21 1.20 -9.85
N VAL A 292 -50.22 0.49 -10.40
CA VAL A 292 -50.31 -0.94 -10.72
C VAL A 292 -50.55 -1.77 -9.46
N ILE A 293 -49.96 -1.39 -8.32
CA ILE A 293 -50.15 -2.06 -7.02
C ILE A 293 -51.51 -1.69 -6.38
N TRP A 294 -52.07 -0.52 -6.70
CA TRP A 294 -53.34 -0.02 -6.16
C TRP A 294 -54.33 0.43 -7.27
N PRO A 295 -54.93 -0.51 -8.02
CA PRO A 295 -55.83 -0.21 -9.15
C PRO A 295 -57.07 0.65 -8.87
N PRO A 296 -57.70 0.66 -7.66
CA PRO A 296 -58.99 1.35 -7.46
C PRO A 296 -58.96 2.88 -7.60
N ALA A 297 -57.80 3.51 -7.71
CA ALA A 297 -57.65 4.96 -7.56
C ALA A 297 -58.02 5.79 -8.81
N LEU A 298 -58.19 5.18 -10.00
CA LEU A 298 -58.39 5.89 -11.28
C LEU A 298 -59.75 5.63 -11.96
N THR A 299 -60.78 5.20 -11.22
CA THR A 299 -62.12 5.01 -11.80
C THR A 299 -62.89 6.33 -11.87
N THR A 300 -62.81 7.05 -12.99
CA THR A 300 -63.72 8.17 -13.29
C THR A 300 -64.82 7.70 -14.26
N GLY A 301 -66.07 7.69 -13.81
CA GLY A 301 -67.23 7.40 -14.67
C GLY A 301 -67.39 5.93 -15.13
N GLY A 302 -66.81 4.97 -14.41
CA GLY A 302 -66.98 3.54 -14.69
C GLY A 302 -66.06 2.94 -15.77
N HIS A 303 -65.12 3.72 -16.32
CA HIS A 303 -64.12 3.25 -17.27
C HIS A 303 -62.70 3.41 -16.71
N VAL A 304 -61.87 2.38 -16.88
CA VAL A 304 -60.45 2.38 -16.47
C VAL A 304 -59.64 3.03 -17.60
N VAL A 305 -59.08 4.21 -17.35
CA VAL A 305 -58.07 4.80 -18.24
C VAL A 305 -56.74 4.16 -17.87
N ASP A 306 -56.17 3.38 -18.78
CA ASP A 306 -54.87 2.72 -18.58
C ASP A 306 -53.72 3.68 -18.96
N PRO A 307 -52.95 4.22 -17.99
CA PRO A 307 -51.85 5.14 -18.28
C PRO A 307 -50.60 4.41 -18.80
N ASN A 308 -50.55 3.08 -18.80
CA ASN A 308 -49.32 2.31 -18.99
C ASN A 308 -48.68 2.55 -20.37
N SER A 309 -49.48 2.51 -21.45
CA SER A 309 -49.00 2.79 -22.81
C SER A 309 -48.32 4.16 -22.92
N PHE A 310 -48.83 5.17 -22.18
CA PHE A 310 -48.22 6.50 -22.15
C PHE A 310 -46.90 6.51 -21.38
N ILE A 311 -46.84 5.84 -20.21
CA ILE A 311 -45.65 5.76 -19.36
C ILE A 311 -44.50 5.06 -20.09
N ILE A 312 -44.80 3.95 -20.75
CA ILE A 312 -43.86 3.15 -21.54
C ILE A 312 -43.37 3.97 -22.76
N SER A 313 -44.29 4.58 -23.51
CA SER A 313 -43.96 5.41 -24.69
C SER A 313 -43.06 6.59 -24.32
N PHE A 314 -43.41 7.34 -23.28
CA PHE A 314 -42.64 8.52 -22.84
C PHE A 314 -41.24 8.13 -22.38
N THR A 315 -41.12 7.08 -21.56
CA THR A 315 -39.82 6.62 -21.05
C THR A 315 -38.93 6.08 -22.17
N THR A 316 -39.51 5.33 -23.11
CA THR A 316 -38.79 4.82 -24.28
C THR A 316 -38.26 5.97 -25.14
N LEU A 317 -39.06 7.01 -25.36
CA LEU A 317 -38.61 8.21 -26.07
C LEU A 317 -37.42 8.89 -25.34
N VAL A 318 -37.52 9.08 -24.03
CA VAL A 318 -36.45 9.69 -23.20
C VAL A 318 -35.16 8.89 -23.26
N LEU A 319 -35.23 7.56 -23.13
CA LEU A 319 -34.07 6.67 -23.26
C LEU A 319 -33.50 6.69 -24.68
N SER A 320 -34.34 6.76 -25.72
CA SER A 320 -33.91 6.78 -27.12
C SER A 320 -33.13 8.05 -27.45
N LEU A 321 -33.60 9.21 -26.98
CA LEU A 321 -32.91 10.49 -27.12
C LEU A 321 -31.63 10.53 -26.25
N GLY A 322 -31.67 9.92 -25.07
CA GLY A 322 -30.51 9.79 -24.17
C GLY A 322 -29.41 8.89 -24.70
N SER A 323 -29.74 7.95 -25.59
CA SER A 323 -28.77 7.08 -26.26
C SER A 323 -27.90 7.82 -27.30
N LEU A 324 -28.35 9.01 -27.73
CA LEU A 324 -27.65 9.84 -28.73
C LEU A 324 -26.67 10.85 -28.11
N GLN A 325 -26.69 11.04 -26.77
CA GLN A 325 -25.81 11.99 -26.08
C GLN A 325 -24.37 11.49 -25.97
N SER A 326 -23.40 12.38 -26.22
CA SER A 326 -21.98 12.10 -26.01
C SER A 326 -21.56 12.33 -24.55
N PRO A 327 -20.57 11.59 -24.03
CA PRO A 327 -20.06 11.79 -22.67
C PRO A 327 -19.43 13.18 -22.49
N LEU A 328 -19.77 13.86 -21.39
CA LEU A 328 -19.15 15.14 -21.00
C LEU A 328 -17.70 14.88 -20.54
N GLN A 329 -16.73 15.42 -21.27
CA GLN A 329 -15.30 15.21 -20.99
C GLN A 329 -14.68 16.27 -20.06
N ASN A 330 -15.22 17.50 -20.02
CA ASN A 330 -14.66 18.60 -19.22
C ASN A 330 -15.76 19.32 -18.43
N THR A 331 -15.79 19.15 -17.12
CA THR A 331 -16.48 20.06 -16.20
C THR A 331 -15.82 19.95 -14.84
N ASP A 332 -15.30 21.06 -14.31
CA ASP A 332 -14.49 21.13 -13.09
C ASP A 332 -15.26 20.84 -11.79
N ASN A 333 -16.49 20.32 -11.89
CA ASN A 333 -17.36 20.08 -10.75
C ASN A 333 -17.80 18.60 -10.67
N PRO A 334 -17.03 17.75 -9.96
CA PRO A 334 -17.27 16.30 -9.91
C PRO A 334 -18.59 15.91 -9.22
N SER A 335 -19.28 16.83 -8.53
CA SER A 335 -20.55 16.58 -7.86
C SER A 335 -21.75 16.53 -8.81
N SER A 336 -21.83 17.39 -9.83
CA SER A 336 -22.96 17.42 -10.79
C SER A 336 -22.95 16.20 -11.71
N LEU A 337 -21.77 15.75 -12.12
CA LEU A 337 -21.55 14.53 -12.91
C LEU A 337 -22.00 13.27 -12.16
N SER A 338 -21.96 13.28 -10.82
CA SER A 338 -22.39 12.16 -9.99
C SER A 338 -23.91 12.05 -9.92
N VAL A 339 -24.63 13.16 -9.75
CA VAL A 339 -26.10 13.17 -9.59
C VAL A 339 -26.79 12.72 -10.88
N GLY A 340 -26.37 13.22 -12.05
CA GLY A 340 -26.93 12.79 -13.33
C GLY A 340 -26.73 11.29 -13.57
N ARG A 341 -25.57 10.75 -13.17
CA ARG A 341 -25.24 9.33 -13.30
C ARG A 341 -26.11 8.44 -12.41
N TRP A 342 -26.50 8.91 -11.21
CA TRP A 342 -27.47 8.22 -10.35
C TRP A 342 -28.89 8.28 -10.91
N ILE A 343 -29.30 9.42 -11.49
CA ILE A 343 -30.60 9.53 -12.15
C ILE A 343 -30.71 8.55 -13.31
N ASP A 344 -29.67 8.41 -14.13
CA ASP A 344 -29.61 7.41 -15.19
C ASP A 344 -29.77 5.98 -14.64
N VAL A 345 -28.98 5.62 -13.61
CA VAL A 345 -29.07 4.28 -12.98
C VAL A 345 -30.47 4.01 -12.40
N ILE A 346 -31.06 4.99 -11.70
CA ILE A 346 -32.40 4.87 -11.12
C ILE A 346 -33.45 4.71 -12.23
N LEU A 347 -33.36 5.51 -13.29
CA LEU A 347 -34.24 5.42 -14.46
C LEU A 347 -34.17 4.05 -15.11
N HIS A 348 -32.96 3.53 -15.33
CA HIS A 348 -32.76 2.20 -15.92
C HIS A 348 -33.37 1.08 -15.07
N ILE A 349 -33.14 1.13 -13.76
CA ILE A 349 -33.69 0.15 -12.82
C ILE A 349 -35.21 0.22 -12.84
N LEU A 350 -35.79 1.40 -12.66
CA LEU A 350 -37.25 1.58 -12.60
C LEU A 350 -37.94 1.21 -13.91
N PHE A 351 -37.35 1.53 -15.06
CA PHE A 351 -37.95 1.16 -16.35
C PHE A 351 -37.93 -0.36 -16.57
N LEU A 352 -36.82 -1.03 -16.28
CA LEU A 352 -36.76 -2.50 -16.35
C LEU A 352 -37.67 -3.17 -15.32
N CYS A 353 -37.82 -2.59 -14.11
CA CYS A 353 -38.83 -3.04 -13.15
C CYS A 353 -40.20 -2.98 -13.82
N TYR A 354 -40.60 -1.78 -14.25
CA TYR A 354 -41.93 -1.49 -14.77
C TYR A 354 -42.35 -2.48 -15.86
N MET A 355 -41.49 -2.67 -16.87
CA MET A 355 -41.74 -3.60 -17.99
C MET A 355 -41.81 -5.08 -17.57
N THR A 356 -41.24 -5.47 -16.42
CA THR A 356 -41.24 -6.86 -15.93
C THR A 356 -42.34 -7.15 -14.91
N VAL A 357 -42.82 -6.13 -14.18
CA VAL A 357 -43.90 -6.24 -13.18
C VAL A 357 -45.28 -6.41 -13.82
N GLU A 358 -45.51 -5.82 -14.99
CA GLU A 358 -46.85 -5.65 -15.57
C GLU A 358 -47.44 -6.96 -16.16
N ILE A 359 -46.58 -7.81 -16.73
CA ILE A 359 -46.97 -9.01 -17.49
C ILE A 359 -47.65 -10.09 -16.61
N PRO A 360 -47.18 -10.40 -15.39
CA PRO A 360 -47.86 -11.38 -14.54
C PRO A 360 -49.16 -10.85 -13.90
N ILE A 361 -49.30 -9.52 -13.77
CA ILE A 361 -50.43 -8.91 -13.04
C ILE A 361 -51.72 -8.91 -13.88
N LEU A 362 -51.62 -8.63 -15.18
CA LEU A 362 -52.76 -8.61 -16.10
C LEU A 362 -53.27 -10.00 -16.51
N VAL A 363 -52.40 -11.02 -16.52
CA VAL A 363 -52.75 -12.38 -16.97
C VAL A 363 -53.30 -13.25 -15.82
N LEU A 364 -52.99 -12.93 -14.56
CA LEU A 364 -53.36 -13.75 -13.39
C LEU A 364 -54.38 -13.08 -12.45
N SER A 365 -54.76 -11.83 -12.70
CA SER A 365 -55.82 -11.11 -11.97
C SER A 365 -57.18 -11.82 -12.05
N ASP A 366 -57.43 -12.52 -13.16
CA ASP A 366 -58.66 -13.28 -13.39
C ASP A 366 -58.76 -14.59 -12.57
N LEU A 367 -57.67 -15.04 -11.92
CA LEU A 367 -57.62 -16.36 -11.25
C LEU A 367 -57.58 -16.34 -9.70
N LEU A 368 -57.13 -15.26 -9.03
CA LEU A 368 -56.79 -15.32 -7.58
C LEU A 368 -57.33 -14.24 -6.64
N GLY A 369 -58.09 -13.24 -7.11
CA GLY A 369 -58.68 -12.20 -6.24
C GLY A 369 -57.71 -11.10 -5.78
N ALA A 370 -58.19 -9.85 -5.82
CA ALA A 370 -57.36 -8.65 -5.96
C ALA A 370 -56.45 -8.25 -4.77
N ARG A 371 -56.71 -8.68 -3.53
CA ARG A 371 -56.03 -8.12 -2.33
C ARG A 371 -54.80 -8.90 -1.83
N LEU A 372 -54.80 -10.23 -1.92
CA LEU A 372 -53.67 -11.06 -1.48
C LEU A 372 -52.56 -11.12 -2.55
N PHE A 373 -52.96 -10.97 -3.82
CA PHE A 373 -52.10 -10.98 -5.00
C PHE A 373 -51.19 -9.76 -5.10
N ALA A 374 -51.65 -8.56 -4.70
CA ALA A 374 -50.84 -7.34 -4.74
C ALA A 374 -49.56 -7.43 -3.88
N TYR A 375 -49.65 -8.08 -2.71
CA TYR A 375 -48.49 -8.27 -1.82
C TYR A 375 -47.51 -9.33 -2.33
N LEU A 376 -48.02 -10.44 -2.88
CA LEU A 376 -47.18 -11.49 -3.47
C LEU A 376 -46.55 -11.03 -4.78
N ALA A 377 -47.27 -10.27 -5.62
CA ALA A 377 -46.79 -9.70 -6.87
C ALA A 377 -45.71 -8.63 -6.66
N ALA A 378 -45.83 -7.78 -5.62
CA ALA A 378 -44.78 -6.83 -5.25
C ALA A 378 -43.49 -7.51 -4.75
N GLY A 379 -43.63 -8.60 -3.98
CA GLY A 379 -42.49 -9.44 -3.55
C GLY A 379 -41.84 -10.20 -4.71
N LEU A 380 -42.65 -10.80 -5.59
CA LEU A 380 -42.19 -11.47 -6.82
C LEU A 380 -41.52 -10.52 -7.80
N SER A 381 -42.04 -9.30 -7.93
CA SER A 381 -41.47 -8.22 -8.74
C SER A 381 -40.09 -7.79 -8.24
N PHE A 382 -39.94 -7.59 -6.92
CA PHE A 382 -38.63 -7.29 -6.32
C PHE A 382 -37.63 -8.43 -6.53
N ILE A 383 -38.11 -9.66 -6.46
CA ILE A 383 -37.32 -10.88 -6.65
C ILE A 383 -36.94 -11.09 -8.13
N LEU A 384 -37.83 -10.79 -9.08
CA LEU A 384 -37.59 -10.78 -10.53
C LEU A 384 -36.66 -9.65 -10.94
N LEU A 385 -36.80 -8.47 -10.32
CA LEU A 385 -35.87 -7.35 -10.46
C LEU A 385 -34.46 -7.74 -10.02
N VAL A 386 -34.35 -8.39 -8.86
CA VAL A 386 -33.09 -8.93 -8.36
C VAL A 386 -32.57 -10.00 -9.34
N ALA A 387 -33.41 -10.91 -9.85
CA ALA A 387 -32.99 -11.89 -10.86
C ALA A 387 -32.49 -11.26 -12.18
N VAL A 388 -33.13 -10.18 -12.65
CA VAL A 388 -32.75 -9.41 -13.86
C VAL A 388 -31.48 -8.59 -13.63
N LEU A 389 -31.26 -8.06 -12.43
CA LEU A 389 -30.02 -7.35 -12.10
C LEU A 389 -28.81 -8.30 -11.93
N LEU A 390 -29.03 -9.60 -11.72
CA LEU A 390 -28.01 -10.62 -11.45
C LEU A 390 -27.77 -11.59 -12.63
N ILE A 391 -28.18 -11.19 -13.84
CA ILE A 391 -28.21 -11.91 -15.13
C ILE A 391 -26.91 -12.66 -15.54
N GLU A 392 -25.77 -12.45 -14.88
CA GLU A 392 -24.53 -13.20 -15.14
C GLU A 392 -24.41 -14.53 -14.33
N ASN A 393 -25.32 -14.83 -13.40
CA ASN A 393 -25.35 -16.10 -12.62
C ASN A 393 -26.77 -16.69 -12.47
N PHE A 394 -27.02 -17.85 -13.08
CA PHE A 394 -28.33 -18.53 -13.08
C PHE A 394 -28.73 -19.14 -11.72
N LEU A 395 -27.79 -19.19 -10.77
CA LEU A 395 -28.02 -19.78 -9.45
C LEU A 395 -29.08 -19.01 -8.64
N ILE A 396 -29.12 -17.69 -8.76
CA ILE A 396 -30.01 -16.83 -7.98
C ILE A 396 -31.44 -16.84 -8.54
N PRO A 397 -31.66 -16.69 -9.86
CA PRO A 397 -32.97 -16.91 -10.46
C PRO A 397 -33.53 -18.31 -10.22
N ALA A 398 -32.69 -19.35 -10.27
CA ALA A 398 -33.13 -20.72 -10.01
C ALA A 398 -33.53 -20.93 -8.53
N ALA A 399 -32.73 -20.42 -7.58
CA ALA A 399 -33.07 -20.47 -6.15
C ALA A 399 -34.37 -19.70 -5.85
N VAL A 400 -34.56 -18.56 -6.52
CA VAL A 400 -35.78 -17.75 -6.47
C VAL A 400 -37.00 -18.52 -6.97
N ILE A 401 -36.91 -19.12 -8.16
CA ILE A 401 -37.99 -19.92 -8.75
C ILE A 401 -38.31 -21.08 -7.82
N GLN A 402 -37.30 -21.74 -7.25
CA GLN A 402 -37.47 -22.83 -6.30
C GLN A 402 -38.24 -22.39 -5.04
N VAL A 403 -37.89 -21.26 -4.42
CA VAL A 403 -38.58 -20.74 -3.23
C VAL A 403 -40.03 -20.36 -3.55
N VAL A 404 -40.25 -19.64 -4.66
CA VAL A 404 -41.59 -19.20 -5.07
C VAL A 404 -42.48 -20.39 -5.37
N LEU A 405 -42.01 -21.32 -6.20
CA LEU A 405 -42.77 -22.50 -6.63
C LEU A 405 -43.12 -23.39 -5.43
N SER A 406 -42.17 -23.62 -4.53
CA SER A 406 -42.39 -24.42 -3.32
C SER A 406 -43.36 -23.73 -2.35
N SER A 407 -43.25 -22.41 -2.17
CA SER A 407 -44.14 -21.64 -1.28
C SER A 407 -45.59 -21.61 -1.80
N LEU A 408 -45.77 -21.45 -3.12
CA LEU A 408 -47.07 -21.48 -3.76
C LEU A 408 -47.72 -22.87 -3.68
N ARG A 409 -46.95 -23.96 -3.84
CA ARG A 409 -47.47 -25.32 -3.71
C ARG A 409 -47.85 -25.66 -2.27
N ILE A 410 -47.04 -25.33 -1.26
CA ILE A 410 -47.39 -25.55 0.16
C ILE A 410 -48.73 -24.88 0.51
N GLN A 411 -48.98 -23.65 0.04
CA GLN A 411 -50.22 -22.93 0.33
C GLN A 411 -51.47 -23.56 -0.30
N ARG A 412 -51.34 -24.21 -1.47
CA ARG A 412 -52.46 -24.87 -2.16
C ARG A 412 -52.57 -26.37 -1.87
N LEU A 413 -51.55 -26.95 -1.24
CA LEU A 413 -51.49 -28.38 -0.91
C LEU A 413 -52.75 -28.84 -0.16
N HIS A 414 -53.16 -28.08 0.85
CA HIS A 414 -54.34 -28.47 1.64
C HIS A 414 -55.65 -28.28 0.88
N SER A 415 -55.77 -27.29 -0.04
CA SER A 415 -56.99 -27.08 -0.82
C SER A 415 -57.16 -28.08 -1.96
N ASP A 416 -56.05 -28.46 -2.60
CA ASP A 416 -56.05 -29.32 -3.78
C ASP A 416 -56.34 -30.78 -3.37
N TYR A 417 -55.74 -31.25 -2.27
CA TYR A 417 -55.97 -32.61 -1.74
C TYR A 417 -57.26 -32.76 -0.91
N HIS A 418 -57.87 -31.67 -0.39
CA HIS A 418 -59.20 -31.76 0.23
C HIS A 418 -60.35 -31.87 -0.77
N ARG A 419 -60.14 -31.47 -2.03
CA ARG A 419 -61.18 -31.48 -3.09
C ARG A 419 -61.30 -32.85 -3.77
N LEU A 420 -60.36 -33.76 -3.53
CA LEU A 420 -60.40 -35.16 -3.98
C LEU A 420 -61.42 -35.95 -3.12
N SER A 421 -62.31 -36.68 -3.81
CA SER A 421 -63.48 -37.34 -3.24
C SER A 421 -63.11 -38.40 -2.19
N LYS A 422 -64.04 -38.67 -1.28
CA LYS A 422 -63.92 -39.54 -0.08
C LYS A 422 -63.61 -41.03 -0.36
N GLU A 423 -63.40 -41.42 -1.62
CA GLU A 423 -63.12 -42.81 -2.03
C GLU A 423 -61.61 -43.10 -2.23
N ASP A 424 -60.77 -42.08 -2.43
CA ASP A 424 -59.30 -42.21 -2.52
C ASP A 424 -58.64 -41.30 -1.47
N SER A 425 -58.76 -41.65 -0.18
CA SER A 425 -58.06 -40.89 0.86
C SER A 425 -56.54 -41.07 0.68
N PRO A 426 -55.77 -39.99 0.48
CA PRO A 426 -54.32 -40.11 0.37
C PRO A 426 -53.76 -40.79 1.61
N SER A 427 -52.76 -41.65 1.42
CA SER A 427 -52.11 -42.32 2.56
C SER A 427 -51.67 -41.27 3.60
N PRO A 428 -51.83 -41.53 4.91
CA PRO A 428 -51.66 -40.52 5.96
C PRO A 428 -50.26 -39.87 5.97
N ASN A 429 -49.28 -40.53 5.36
CA ASN A 429 -47.89 -40.10 5.31
C ASN A 429 -47.53 -39.34 4.03
N MET A 430 -48.40 -39.29 3.02
CA MET A 430 -48.12 -38.67 1.72
C MET A 430 -48.13 -37.14 1.80
N LEU A 431 -49.18 -36.54 2.38
CA LEU A 431 -49.28 -35.09 2.52
C LEU A 431 -48.11 -34.51 3.35
N PRO A 432 -47.75 -35.09 4.52
CA PRO A 432 -46.56 -34.68 5.27
C PRO A 432 -45.25 -34.89 4.48
N ALA A 433 -45.13 -35.94 3.65
CA ALA A 433 -43.93 -36.17 2.86
C ALA A 433 -43.71 -35.10 1.78
N ILE A 434 -44.78 -34.64 1.14
CA ILE A 434 -44.75 -33.53 0.16
C ILE A 434 -44.43 -32.21 0.86
N GLU A 435 -45.00 -31.97 2.03
CA GLU A 435 -44.71 -30.79 2.85
C GLU A 435 -43.23 -30.71 3.23
N VAL A 436 -42.65 -31.81 3.72
CA VAL A 436 -41.21 -31.89 4.06
C VAL A 436 -40.34 -31.57 2.83
N PHE A 437 -40.66 -32.12 1.66
CA PHE A 437 -39.92 -31.82 0.43
C PHE A 437 -39.90 -30.33 0.10
N TYR A 438 -41.07 -29.69 0.10
CA TYR A 438 -41.15 -28.26 -0.21
C TYR A 438 -40.51 -27.39 0.87
N VAL A 439 -40.59 -27.76 2.15
CA VAL A 439 -39.85 -27.09 3.23
C VAL A 439 -38.34 -27.17 2.99
N LEU A 440 -37.81 -28.34 2.62
CA LEU A 440 -36.40 -28.50 2.29
C LEU A 440 -35.99 -27.65 1.07
N ALA A 441 -36.83 -27.59 0.04
CA ALA A 441 -36.61 -26.75 -1.13
C ALA A 441 -36.63 -25.24 -0.82
N ILE A 442 -37.51 -24.79 0.09
CA ILE A 442 -37.55 -23.41 0.58
C ILE A 442 -36.31 -23.11 1.41
N CYS A 443 -35.94 -23.99 2.34
CA CYS A 443 -34.72 -23.84 3.14
C CYS A 443 -33.50 -23.73 2.23
N GLN A 444 -33.34 -24.65 1.29
CA GLN A 444 -32.28 -24.60 0.28
C GLN A 444 -32.24 -23.24 -0.42
N GLY A 445 -33.32 -22.83 -1.10
CA GLY A 445 -33.34 -21.60 -1.88
C GLY A 445 -33.13 -20.34 -1.03
N SER A 446 -33.64 -20.33 0.21
CA SER A 446 -33.43 -19.24 1.16
C SER A 446 -31.95 -19.08 1.56
N PHE A 447 -31.25 -20.17 1.88
CA PHE A 447 -29.83 -20.14 2.24
C PHE A 447 -28.96 -19.63 1.09
N TYR A 448 -29.26 -20.00 -0.16
CA TYR A 448 -28.54 -19.46 -1.32
C TYR A 448 -28.81 -17.98 -1.56
N ILE A 449 -30.07 -17.54 -1.42
CA ILE A 449 -30.43 -16.13 -1.55
C ILE A 449 -29.70 -15.33 -0.45
N THR A 450 -29.73 -15.79 0.80
CA THR A 450 -29.03 -15.15 1.92
C THR A 450 -27.51 -15.13 1.72
N ALA A 451 -26.88 -16.25 1.32
CA ALA A 451 -25.45 -16.31 1.04
C ALA A 451 -25.05 -15.38 -0.12
N SER A 452 -25.90 -15.26 -1.14
CA SER A 452 -25.69 -14.35 -2.27
C SER A 452 -25.81 -12.89 -1.87
N ILE A 453 -26.83 -12.54 -1.08
CA ILE A 453 -27.02 -11.18 -0.54
C ILE A 453 -25.82 -10.80 0.33
N ILE A 454 -25.43 -11.65 1.28
CA ILE A 454 -24.26 -11.41 2.13
C ILE A 454 -23.00 -11.34 1.25
N GLY A 455 -22.84 -12.22 0.27
CA GLY A 455 -21.75 -12.18 -0.70
C GLY A 455 -21.60 -10.82 -1.40
N LEU A 456 -22.69 -10.13 -1.74
CA LEU A 456 -22.65 -8.76 -2.30
C LEU A 456 -22.03 -7.75 -1.32
N PHE A 457 -22.35 -7.88 -0.03
CA PHE A 457 -21.79 -7.02 1.01
C PHE A 457 -20.33 -7.34 1.36
N SER A 458 -19.73 -8.41 0.83
CA SER A 458 -18.29 -8.72 1.03
C SER A 458 -17.35 -7.66 0.46
N PHE A 459 -17.85 -6.76 -0.40
CA PHE A 459 -17.09 -5.62 -0.90
C PHE A 459 -16.66 -4.67 0.23
N PHE A 460 -17.53 -4.45 1.22
CA PHE A 460 -17.29 -3.52 2.32
C PHE A 460 -16.08 -3.91 3.19
N PRO A 461 -15.99 -5.13 3.76
CA PRO A 461 -14.84 -5.52 4.58
C PRO A 461 -13.54 -5.61 3.76
N ARG A 462 -13.61 -5.99 2.48
CA ARG A 462 -12.43 -6.03 1.59
C ARG A 462 -11.83 -4.63 1.38
N ARG A 463 -12.66 -3.65 1.00
CA ARG A 463 -12.20 -2.26 0.76
C ARG A 463 -11.75 -1.56 2.05
N MET A 464 -12.39 -1.89 3.17
CA MET A 464 -11.97 -1.41 4.48
C MET A 464 -10.58 -1.94 4.87
N LEU A 465 -10.30 -3.21 4.61
CA LEU A 465 -8.97 -3.80 4.84
C LEU A 465 -7.91 -3.12 3.95
N VAL A 466 -8.20 -2.94 2.66
CA VAL A 466 -7.30 -2.25 1.69
C VAL A 466 -6.91 -0.85 2.17
N ARG A 467 -7.84 -0.10 2.79
CA ARG A 467 -7.59 1.29 3.18
C ARG A 467 -6.73 1.43 4.44
N GLN A 468 -6.89 0.53 5.40
CA GLN A 468 -6.11 0.57 6.65
C GLN A 468 -4.76 -0.11 6.51
N SER A 469 -4.67 -1.16 5.69
CA SER A 469 -3.39 -1.60 5.17
C SER A 469 -2.80 -0.50 4.27
N LYS A 470 -1.49 -0.29 4.24
CA LYS A 470 -0.88 0.63 3.25
C LYS A 470 -0.92 0.09 1.80
N LEU A 471 -1.75 -0.92 1.53
CA LEU A 471 -2.01 -1.51 0.20
C LEU A 471 -2.81 -0.53 -0.67
N ARG A 472 -2.17 0.55 -1.10
CA ARG A 472 -2.79 1.56 -1.98
C ARG A 472 -2.93 1.05 -3.42
N GLY A 473 -3.74 1.75 -4.21
CA GLY A 473 -3.90 1.48 -5.63
C GLY A 473 -4.72 0.23 -5.98
N GLN A 474 -4.80 -0.06 -7.28
CA GLN A 474 -5.58 -1.20 -7.78
C GLN A 474 -4.92 -2.55 -7.50
N GLN A 475 -3.59 -2.60 -7.34
CA GLN A 475 -2.85 -3.83 -7.07
C GLN A 475 -3.09 -4.33 -5.64
N GLY A 476 -3.09 -3.44 -4.65
CA GLY A 476 -3.42 -3.76 -3.26
C GLY A 476 -4.83 -4.32 -3.10
N ALA A 477 -5.81 -3.73 -3.80
CA ALA A 477 -7.17 -4.26 -3.84
C ALA A 477 -7.26 -5.66 -4.45
N LYS A 478 -6.56 -5.91 -5.57
CA LYS A 478 -6.50 -7.23 -6.20
C LYS A 478 -5.85 -8.28 -5.30
N ALA A 479 -4.85 -7.90 -4.51
CA ALA A 479 -4.18 -8.80 -3.57
C ALA A 479 -5.14 -9.27 -2.46
N ILE A 480 -5.94 -8.35 -1.90
CA ILE A 480 -6.95 -8.69 -0.89
C ILE A 480 -8.12 -9.49 -1.50
N ASP A 481 -8.49 -9.22 -2.75
CA ASP A 481 -9.48 -10.04 -3.46
C ASP A 481 -9.00 -11.50 -3.63
N LEU A 482 -7.72 -11.70 -3.97
CA LEU A 482 -7.11 -13.03 -4.07
C LEU A 482 -7.01 -13.73 -2.70
N TYR A 483 -6.70 -12.97 -1.64
CA TYR A 483 -6.74 -13.48 -0.27
C TYR A 483 -8.15 -13.95 0.10
N TYR A 484 -9.18 -13.15 -0.20
CA TYR A 484 -10.57 -13.49 0.08
C TYR A 484 -11.01 -14.76 -0.67
N GLU A 485 -10.63 -14.90 -1.94
CA GLU A 485 -10.89 -16.10 -2.74
C GLU A 485 -10.21 -17.34 -2.14
N SER A 486 -8.94 -17.23 -1.76
CA SER A 486 -8.21 -18.32 -1.11
C SER A 486 -8.79 -18.69 0.26
N ALA A 487 -9.14 -17.71 1.07
CA ALA A 487 -9.78 -17.90 2.37
C ALA A 487 -11.13 -18.63 2.23
N TYR A 488 -11.93 -18.25 1.24
CA TYR A 488 -13.22 -18.86 0.95
C TYR A 488 -13.06 -20.30 0.48
N LEU A 489 -12.18 -20.58 -0.49
CA LEU A 489 -11.93 -21.94 -0.98
C LEU A 489 -11.46 -22.87 0.15
N THR A 490 -10.56 -22.37 1.00
CA THR A 490 -10.08 -23.11 2.17
C THR A 490 -11.22 -23.43 3.15
N CYS A 491 -12.19 -22.53 3.31
CA CYS A 491 -13.38 -22.77 4.14
C CYS A 491 -14.30 -23.84 3.56
N MET A 492 -14.43 -23.89 2.23
CA MET A 492 -15.26 -24.87 1.54
C MET A 492 -14.62 -26.27 1.53
N GLU A 493 -13.29 -26.37 1.40
CA GLU A 493 -12.57 -27.65 1.32
C GLU A 493 -12.30 -28.29 2.70
N ILE A 494 -11.85 -27.51 3.69
CA ILE A 494 -11.41 -28.03 5.00
C ILE A 494 -12.56 -27.99 6.04
N GLY A 495 -13.66 -27.28 5.73
CA GLY A 495 -14.82 -27.11 6.59
C GLY A 495 -14.72 -25.94 7.58
N LEU A 496 -15.87 -25.44 8.02
CA LEU A 496 -16.02 -24.15 8.72
C LEU A 496 -15.30 -24.04 10.07
N PHE A 497 -15.18 -25.16 10.79
CA PHE A 497 -14.66 -25.20 12.17
C PHE A 497 -13.13 -25.30 12.20
N SER A 498 -12.52 -25.92 11.19
CA SER A 498 -11.07 -26.07 11.07
C SER A 498 -10.39 -24.78 10.58
N THR A 499 -11.10 -23.90 9.87
CA THR A 499 -10.52 -22.70 9.25
C THR A 499 -10.21 -21.54 10.18
N ARG A 500 -10.75 -21.53 11.40
CA ARG A 500 -10.50 -20.47 12.39
C ARG A 500 -9.02 -20.32 12.75
N LYS A 501 -8.23 -21.39 12.66
CA LYS A 501 -6.78 -21.39 12.96
C LYS A 501 -5.90 -21.35 11.71
N THR A 502 -6.45 -21.60 10.53
CA THR A 502 -5.64 -21.81 9.31
C THR A 502 -5.61 -20.59 8.39
N VAL A 503 -6.63 -19.74 8.40
CA VAL A 503 -6.73 -18.61 7.46
C VAL A 503 -6.18 -17.35 8.12
N SER A 504 -5.01 -16.89 7.66
CA SER A 504 -4.46 -15.58 8.02
C SER A 504 -3.70 -14.94 6.87
N LEU A 505 -3.64 -13.60 6.87
CA LEU A 505 -2.96 -12.79 5.86
C LEU A 505 -1.48 -13.20 5.74
N ALA A 506 -0.82 -13.40 6.89
CA ALA A 506 0.58 -13.82 6.96
C ALA A 506 0.81 -15.24 6.40
N ARG A 507 -0.13 -16.17 6.64
CA ARG A 507 -0.03 -17.52 6.08
C ARG A 507 -0.24 -17.47 4.57
N PHE A 508 -1.26 -16.77 4.11
CA PHE A 508 -1.54 -16.59 2.69
C PHE A 508 -0.34 -15.98 1.96
N ALA A 509 0.29 -14.94 2.50
CA ALA A 509 1.48 -14.33 1.92
C ALA A 509 2.62 -15.35 1.79
N LYS A 510 2.90 -16.11 2.86
CA LYS A 510 3.92 -17.16 2.85
C LYS A 510 3.63 -18.25 1.81
N GLU A 511 2.41 -18.77 1.78
CA GLU A 511 2.00 -19.84 0.86
C GLU A 511 2.02 -19.35 -0.59
N SER A 512 1.57 -18.12 -0.83
CA SER A 512 1.57 -17.46 -2.14
C SER A 512 2.99 -17.32 -2.70
N LEU A 513 3.95 -16.88 -1.88
CA LEU A 513 5.36 -16.79 -2.26
C LEU A 513 6.00 -18.16 -2.48
N SER A 514 5.51 -19.21 -1.80
CA SER A 514 6.01 -20.57 -1.99
C SER A 514 5.38 -21.30 -3.19
N SER A 515 4.35 -20.71 -3.80
CA SER A 515 3.60 -21.28 -4.93
C SER A 515 4.34 -21.02 -6.24
N LYS A 516 4.48 -22.05 -7.09
CA LYS A 516 5.09 -21.94 -8.43
C LYS A 516 4.07 -21.59 -9.52
N THR A 517 2.81 -21.36 -9.15
CA THR A 517 1.68 -21.53 -10.06
C THR A 517 1.26 -20.26 -10.78
N SER A 518 1.52 -19.07 -10.22
CA SER A 518 1.16 -17.80 -10.86
C SER A 518 1.89 -16.59 -10.26
N ASP A 519 2.48 -15.77 -11.12
CA ASP A 519 3.10 -14.47 -10.77
C ASP A 519 2.11 -13.52 -10.08
N ARG A 520 0.81 -13.62 -10.41
CA ARG A 520 -0.24 -12.80 -9.80
C ARG A 520 -0.45 -13.13 -8.32
N ILE A 521 -0.35 -14.42 -7.96
CA ILE A 521 -0.47 -14.88 -6.57
C ILE A 521 0.80 -14.51 -5.81
N GLN A 522 1.96 -14.70 -6.42
CA GLN A 522 3.24 -14.28 -5.84
C GLN A 522 3.28 -12.78 -5.56
N LEU A 523 2.85 -11.95 -6.52
CA LEU A 523 2.71 -10.49 -6.36
C LEU A 523 1.78 -10.13 -5.19
N ALA A 524 0.62 -10.75 -5.11
CA ALA A 524 -0.30 -10.54 -3.98
C ALA A 524 0.36 -10.92 -2.65
N GLY A 525 1.14 -12.00 -2.63
CA GLY A 525 1.92 -12.44 -1.49
C GLY A 525 2.96 -11.41 -1.05
N VAL A 526 3.77 -10.88 -1.98
CA VAL A 526 4.79 -9.85 -1.67
C VAL A 526 4.14 -8.57 -1.15
N LEU A 527 3.08 -8.08 -1.80
CA LEU A 527 2.39 -6.84 -1.41
C LEU A 527 1.82 -6.95 0.01
N ILE A 528 1.13 -8.05 0.31
CA ILE A 528 0.59 -8.32 1.63
C ILE A 528 1.71 -8.41 2.67
N LEU A 529 2.82 -9.06 2.33
CA LEU A 529 3.97 -9.20 3.21
C LEU A 529 4.60 -7.84 3.55
N ASP A 530 4.77 -6.97 2.54
CA ASP A 530 5.30 -5.62 2.71
C ASP A 530 4.41 -4.80 3.65
N SER A 531 3.09 -4.83 3.46
CA SER A 531 2.16 -4.15 4.35
C SER A 531 2.27 -4.64 5.80
N LEU A 532 2.34 -5.96 6.01
CA LEU A 532 2.45 -6.55 7.35
C LEU A 532 3.75 -6.17 8.05
N LEU A 533 4.85 -6.10 7.31
CA LEU A 533 6.18 -5.75 7.84
C LEU A 533 6.36 -4.24 8.05
N HIS A 534 5.68 -3.40 7.26
CA HIS A 534 5.74 -1.95 7.41
C HIS A 534 4.90 -1.47 8.61
N GLU A 535 3.70 -2.00 8.81
CA GLU A 535 2.76 -1.52 9.85
C GLU A 535 3.26 -1.78 11.28
N ASN A 536 4.18 -2.73 11.45
CA ASN A 536 4.57 -3.28 12.74
C ASN A 536 6.10 -3.26 12.96
N LYS A 537 6.81 -2.17 12.64
CA LYS A 537 8.30 -2.14 12.71
C LYS A 537 8.88 -2.60 14.07
N GLU A 538 8.15 -2.45 15.18
CA GLU A 538 8.63 -2.73 16.55
C GLU A 538 7.77 -3.72 17.38
N THR A 539 6.72 -4.34 16.83
CA THR A 539 5.88 -5.27 17.62
C THR A 539 6.45 -6.70 17.63
N LYS A 540 6.24 -7.44 18.73
CA LYS A 540 6.63 -8.85 18.88
C LYS A 540 6.11 -9.74 17.73
N SER A 541 4.95 -9.40 17.18
CA SER A 541 4.33 -10.10 16.03
C SER A 541 5.16 -9.98 14.75
N SER A 542 5.69 -8.79 14.45
CA SER A 542 6.54 -8.57 13.26
C SER A 542 7.88 -9.27 13.39
N GLN A 543 8.50 -9.27 14.58
CA GLN A 543 9.72 -10.03 14.82
C GLN A 543 9.51 -11.55 14.60
N HIS A 544 8.35 -12.09 15.02
CA HIS A 544 7.97 -13.47 14.73
C HIS A 544 7.73 -13.71 13.23
N LEU A 545 7.16 -12.75 12.51
CA LEU A 545 6.99 -12.84 11.06
C LEU A 545 8.33 -12.83 10.32
N ARG A 546 9.25 -11.90 10.67
CA ARG A 546 10.61 -11.81 10.10
C ARG A 546 11.35 -13.14 10.25
N THR A 547 11.40 -13.69 11.46
CA THR A 547 12.06 -15.00 11.73
C THR A 547 11.40 -16.16 10.97
N LYS A 548 10.07 -16.15 10.81
CA LYS A 548 9.33 -17.17 10.05
C LYS A 548 9.56 -17.10 8.54
N ILE A 549 9.83 -15.91 8.00
CA ILE A 549 10.25 -15.72 6.59
C ILE A 549 11.67 -16.27 6.41
N ILE A 550 12.60 -15.89 7.29
CA ILE A 550 14.02 -16.30 7.23
C ILE A 550 14.14 -17.82 7.30
N ARG A 551 13.45 -18.47 8.25
CA ARG A 551 13.43 -19.94 8.38
C ARG A 551 12.82 -20.66 7.17
N SER A 552 12.13 -19.94 6.29
CA SER A 552 11.48 -20.50 5.10
C SER A 552 12.35 -20.26 3.87
N ASN A 553 13.41 -21.06 3.71
CA ASN A 553 14.38 -20.91 2.60
C ASN A 553 13.71 -20.76 1.23
N LYS A 554 12.59 -21.47 0.98
CA LYS A 554 11.82 -21.36 -0.26
C LYS A 554 11.20 -19.97 -0.47
N THR A 555 10.61 -19.40 0.58
CA THR A 555 10.00 -18.05 0.56
C THR A 555 11.08 -16.99 0.38
N LEU A 556 12.17 -17.09 1.14
CA LEU A 556 13.28 -16.15 1.09
C LEU A 556 14.01 -16.19 -0.26
N SER A 557 14.29 -17.38 -0.80
CA SER A 557 14.86 -17.56 -2.13
C SER A 557 13.98 -16.96 -3.23
N THR A 558 12.65 -17.13 -3.13
CA THR A 558 11.71 -16.54 -4.10
C THR A 558 11.73 -15.01 -4.05
N LEU A 559 11.75 -14.41 -2.85
CA LEU A 559 11.89 -12.97 -2.68
C LEU A 559 13.22 -12.44 -3.26
N ILE A 560 14.32 -13.17 -3.06
CA ILE A 560 15.64 -12.81 -3.61
C ILE A 560 15.63 -12.90 -5.14
N CYS A 561 15.02 -13.94 -5.73
CA CYS A 561 14.87 -14.05 -7.18
C CYS A 561 14.02 -12.92 -7.79
N MET A 562 13.00 -12.44 -7.06
CA MET A 562 12.17 -11.31 -7.51
C MET A 562 12.95 -9.99 -7.63
N LEU A 563 14.08 -9.84 -6.92
CA LEU A 563 14.96 -8.68 -7.07
C LEU A 563 15.64 -8.65 -8.46
N GLY A 564 15.79 -9.81 -9.10
CA GLY A 564 16.36 -9.95 -10.44
C GLY A 564 15.34 -9.85 -11.58
N TRP A 565 14.09 -9.48 -11.32
CA TRP A 565 13.08 -9.33 -12.38
C TRP A 565 13.31 -8.04 -13.18
N GLU A 566 13.61 -8.16 -14.47
CA GLU A 566 13.95 -7.03 -15.36
C GLU A 566 12.77 -6.48 -16.18
N ASP A 567 11.64 -7.20 -16.25
CA ASP A 567 10.47 -6.76 -17.03
C ASP A 567 9.80 -5.53 -16.40
N VAL A 568 9.50 -4.51 -17.23
CA VAL A 568 8.79 -3.28 -16.85
C VAL A 568 7.47 -3.58 -16.13
N ARG A 569 6.78 -4.66 -16.49
CA ARG A 569 5.52 -5.10 -15.87
C ARG A 569 5.67 -5.50 -14.40
N HIS A 570 6.89 -5.82 -13.99
CA HIS A 570 7.25 -6.29 -12.66
C HIS A 570 8.01 -5.25 -11.84
N ARG A 571 8.16 -4.02 -12.33
CA ARG A 571 8.89 -2.95 -11.64
C ARG A 571 8.37 -2.71 -10.21
N ASP A 572 7.05 -2.60 -10.04
CA ASP A 572 6.43 -2.42 -8.72
C ASP A 572 6.64 -3.64 -7.81
N THR A 573 6.63 -4.85 -8.40
CA THR A 573 6.85 -6.10 -7.69
C THR A 573 8.29 -6.19 -7.18
N ARG A 574 9.24 -5.85 -8.04
CA ARG A 574 10.67 -5.79 -7.76
C ARG A 574 10.97 -4.79 -6.65
N LEU A 575 10.37 -3.60 -6.73
CA LEU A 575 10.48 -2.55 -5.71
C LEU A 575 9.92 -3.02 -4.36
N THR A 576 8.73 -3.62 -4.37
CA THR A 576 8.11 -4.15 -3.14
C THR A 576 8.94 -5.29 -2.54
N ALA A 577 9.49 -6.19 -3.37
CA ALA A 577 10.38 -7.26 -2.92
C ALA A 577 11.67 -6.68 -2.30
N ALA A 578 12.27 -5.66 -2.92
CA ALA A 578 13.44 -4.97 -2.39
C ALA A 578 13.15 -4.33 -1.03
N ARG A 579 11.98 -3.70 -0.85
CA ARG A 579 11.55 -3.14 0.45
C ARG A 579 11.39 -4.22 1.53
N VAL A 580 10.80 -5.37 1.18
CA VAL A 580 10.66 -6.51 2.09
C VAL A 580 12.03 -7.05 2.51
N ILE A 581 12.94 -7.26 1.55
CA ILE A 581 14.31 -7.74 1.82
C ILE A 581 15.08 -6.73 2.66
N ALA A 582 15.00 -5.43 2.36
CA ALA A 582 15.62 -4.36 3.15
C ALA A 582 15.14 -4.36 4.61
N ASN A 583 13.94 -4.85 4.90
CA ASN A 583 13.37 -4.92 6.26
C ASN A 583 13.82 -6.17 7.05
N ILE A 584 14.45 -7.15 6.40
CA ILE A 584 14.97 -8.38 7.05
C ILE A 584 16.48 -8.56 6.88
N ALA A 585 17.14 -7.73 6.08
CA ALA A 585 18.55 -7.83 5.72
C ALA A 585 19.51 -7.83 6.92
N ASP A 586 19.14 -7.19 8.03
CA ASP A 586 19.91 -7.17 9.29
C ASP A 586 20.07 -8.55 9.95
N ARG A 587 19.30 -9.55 9.50
CA ARG A 587 19.28 -10.92 10.06
C ARG A 587 19.58 -11.99 9.02
N LEU A 588 20.03 -11.58 7.83
CA LEU A 588 20.37 -12.50 6.74
C LEU A 588 21.86 -12.77 6.71
N THR A 589 22.21 -14.03 6.52
CA THR A 589 23.58 -14.49 6.25
C THR A 589 23.68 -14.84 4.77
N VAL A 590 24.45 -14.06 4.02
CA VAL A 590 24.59 -14.18 2.55
C VAL A 590 25.07 -15.57 2.13
N ALA A 591 25.94 -16.19 2.94
CA ALA A 591 26.50 -17.52 2.70
C ALA A 591 25.42 -18.63 2.63
N GLU A 592 24.27 -18.47 3.29
CA GLU A 592 23.19 -19.47 3.28
C GLU A 592 22.41 -19.48 1.96
N ILE A 593 22.46 -18.39 1.18
CA ILE A 593 21.67 -18.25 -0.06
C ILE A 593 22.57 -17.76 -1.21
N PRO A 594 23.13 -18.70 -1.98
CA PRO A 594 23.97 -18.37 -3.13
C PRO A 594 23.22 -17.48 -4.14
N GLY A 595 23.90 -16.46 -4.66
CA GLY A 595 23.34 -15.55 -5.67
C GLY A 595 22.63 -14.32 -5.11
N THR A 596 22.50 -14.17 -3.78
CA THR A 596 21.89 -12.99 -3.15
C THR A 596 22.55 -11.68 -3.59
N LEU A 597 23.90 -11.60 -3.52
CA LEU A 597 24.63 -10.39 -3.92
C LEU A 597 24.48 -10.07 -5.41
N LYS A 598 24.35 -11.08 -6.28
CA LYS A 598 24.08 -10.87 -7.71
C LYS A 598 22.70 -10.24 -7.93
N MET A 599 21.69 -10.71 -7.21
CA MET A 599 20.32 -10.17 -7.31
C MET A 599 20.21 -8.78 -6.69
N VAL A 600 20.94 -8.49 -5.61
CA VAL A 600 21.01 -7.14 -5.03
C VAL A 600 21.78 -6.18 -5.95
N SER A 601 22.87 -6.66 -6.56
CA SER A 601 23.65 -5.89 -7.54
C SER A 601 22.82 -5.45 -8.74
N SER A 602 21.85 -6.26 -9.20
CA SER A 602 20.97 -5.88 -10.31
C SER A 602 20.05 -4.70 -9.99
N LEU A 603 19.71 -4.48 -8.70
CA LEU A 603 18.90 -3.33 -8.28
C LEU A 603 19.63 -2.00 -8.54
N LEU A 604 20.96 -2.04 -8.53
CA LEU A 604 21.82 -0.89 -8.79
C LEU A 604 21.85 -0.49 -10.27
N ASP A 605 21.55 -1.42 -11.20
CA ASP A 605 21.51 -1.13 -12.65
C ASP A 605 20.27 -0.35 -13.08
N ALA A 606 19.19 -0.42 -12.29
CA ALA A 606 17.89 0.15 -12.64
C ALA A 606 17.85 1.69 -12.61
N GLY A 607 18.95 2.36 -12.26
CA GLY A 607 19.09 3.82 -12.30
C GLY A 607 19.20 4.40 -13.72
N ASN A 608 19.51 3.59 -14.73
CA ASN A 608 19.77 4.06 -16.09
C ASN A 608 18.55 3.99 -17.04
N ASP A 609 17.44 3.36 -16.63
CA ASP A 609 16.28 3.05 -17.49
C ASP A 609 14.97 3.72 -17.03
N LEU A 610 14.91 5.06 -17.02
CA LEU A 610 13.65 5.80 -16.92
C LEU A 610 13.35 6.52 -18.26
N PRO A 611 12.23 6.21 -18.95
CA PRO A 611 11.85 6.90 -20.18
C PRO A 611 11.46 8.35 -19.90
N ALA A 612 11.88 9.25 -20.79
CA ALA A 612 11.64 10.70 -20.79
C ALA A 612 10.16 11.16 -20.87
N ASP A 613 9.18 10.26 -20.74
CA ASP A 613 7.78 10.55 -21.06
C ASP A 613 6.95 11.11 -19.89
N GLN A 614 7.53 11.30 -18.70
CA GLN A 614 6.85 11.89 -17.55
C GLN A 614 7.04 13.41 -17.40
N GLU A 615 7.96 14.02 -18.15
CA GLU A 615 8.16 15.48 -18.17
C GLU A 615 7.10 16.24 -18.99
N ALA A 616 6.33 15.56 -19.85
CA ALA A 616 5.28 16.19 -20.64
C ALA A 616 4.04 16.63 -19.81
N SER A 617 3.87 16.12 -18.59
CA SER A 617 2.70 16.43 -17.76
C SER A 617 2.94 17.55 -16.73
N ALA A 618 4.20 17.93 -16.48
CA ALA A 618 4.55 18.96 -15.49
C ALA A 618 4.71 20.37 -16.08
N GLN A 619 4.85 20.51 -17.41
CA GLN A 619 5.09 21.80 -18.06
C GLN A 619 3.83 22.63 -18.39
N ILE A 620 2.62 22.13 -18.10
CA ILE A 620 1.37 22.89 -18.33
C ILE A 620 0.96 23.72 -17.09
N ALA A 621 1.58 23.51 -15.92
CA ALA A 621 1.18 24.17 -14.67
C ALA A 621 1.95 25.45 -14.32
N SER A 622 2.89 25.94 -15.15
CA SER A 622 3.77 27.06 -14.80
C SER A 622 3.57 28.34 -15.63
N CYS A 623 2.36 28.59 -16.13
CA CYS A 623 2.03 29.84 -16.83
C CYS A 623 0.76 30.50 -16.28
N SER A 624 0.79 30.98 -15.02
CA SER A 624 0.04 32.18 -14.62
C SER A 624 0.47 32.64 -13.23
N GLY A 625 1.57 33.39 -13.17
CA GLY A 625 1.93 34.24 -12.03
C GLY A 625 1.85 35.68 -12.49
N GLY A 626 0.84 36.42 -12.03
CA GLY A 626 0.62 37.80 -12.41
C GLY A 626 -0.22 38.57 -11.39
N ASN A 627 0.49 39.25 -10.49
CA ASN A 627 0.13 40.41 -9.68
C ASN A 627 -0.83 40.31 -8.49
N ALA A 628 -0.27 40.83 -7.39
CA ALA A 628 -0.88 41.13 -6.11
C ALA A 628 -1.69 42.43 -6.14
N GLY A 629 -2.59 42.54 -5.16
CA GLY A 629 -2.95 43.81 -4.52
C GLY A 629 -4.39 44.27 -4.74
N SER A 630 -5.23 44.13 -3.71
CA SER A 630 -6.10 45.21 -3.22
C SER A 630 -7.02 44.70 -2.10
N GLN A 631 -7.02 45.43 -0.99
CA GLN A 631 -7.99 45.34 0.09
C GLN A 631 -9.37 45.84 -0.40
N HIS A 632 -10.48 45.25 0.07
CA HIS A 632 -11.62 46.05 0.56
C HIS A 632 -12.65 45.20 1.31
N THR A 633 -13.24 45.89 2.29
CA THR A 633 -14.23 45.53 3.30
C THR A 633 -15.67 45.40 2.80
N ASP A 634 -16.46 44.73 3.65
CA ASP A 634 -17.90 44.85 3.91
C ASP A 634 -18.95 44.27 2.97
N GLY A 635 -19.95 43.65 3.61
CA GLY A 635 -21.26 43.39 3.02
C GLY A 635 -22.00 42.17 3.57
N GLN A 636 -22.49 42.24 4.81
CA GLN A 636 -23.60 41.39 5.26
C GLN A 636 -24.83 41.62 4.36
N LEU A 637 -25.40 40.56 3.80
CA LEU A 637 -26.85 40.49 3.58
C LEU A 637 -27.33 39.04 3.62
N GLY A 638 -28.24 38.77 4.55
CA GLY A 638 -28.75 37.45 4.85
C GLY A 638 -29.65 36.87 3.77
N ARG A 639 -29.64 35.54 3.67
CA ARG A 639 -30.83 34.77 3.30
C ARG A 639 -30.86 33.49 4.11
N HIS A 640 -31.71 33.49 5.13
CA HIS A 640 -32.23 32.28 5.75
C HIS A 640 -33.08 31.57 4.70
N ASP A 641 -32.61 30.43 4.19
CA ASP A 641 -33.48 29.47 3.52
C ASP A 641 -33.38 28.12 4.23
N LYS A 642 -34.55 27.63 4.63
CA LYS A 642 -34.78 26.36 5.31
C LYS A 642 -34.38 25.21 4.39
N GLN A 643 -33.22 24.59 4.63
CA GLN A 643 -32.89 23.24 4.14
C GLN A 643 -32.50 22.32 5.30
N GLY A 644 -33.44 22.15 6.24
CA GLY A 644 -33.42 21.06 7.20
C GLY A 644 -33.92 19.78 6.53
N GLY A 645 -33.00 18.90 6.15
CA GLY A 645 -33.30 17.56 5.63
C GLY A 645 -32.13 16.91 4.90
N CYS A 646 -31.46 17.67 4.02
CA CYS A 646 -30.40 17.11 3.16
C CYS A 646 -28.97 17.29 3.71
N TYR A 647 -28.74 18.18 4.68
CA TYR A 647 -27.39 18.46 5.18
C TYR A 647 -26.77 17.27 5.92
N TRP A 648 -27.57 16.54 6.72
CA TRP A 648 -27.06 15.38 7.48
C TRP A 648 -26.83 14.16 6.59
N VAL A 649 -27.73 13.90 5.62
CA VAL A 649 -27.55 12.86 4.60
C VAL A 649 -26.36 13.17 3.70
N ARG A 650 -26.15 14.43 3.31
CA ARG A 650 -24.99 14.86 2.49
C ARG A 650 -23.67 14.71 3.26
N ARG A 651 -23.63 15.06 4.55
CA ARG A 651 -22.43 14.91 5.41
C ARG A 651 -22.15 13.45 5.75
N TYR A 652 -23.18 12.65 5.98
CA TYR A 652 -23.06 11.20 6.18
C TYR A 652 -22.59 10.52 4.88
N TRP A 653 -23.14 10.90 3.73
CA TRP A 653 -22.75 10.42 2.41
C TRP A 653 -21.35 10.87 1.99
N GLN A 654 -20.92 12.10 2.31
CA GLN A 654 -19.54 12.54 2.12
C GLN A 654 -18.58 11.78 3.04
N ARG A 655 -18.91 11.60 4.32
CA ARG A 655 -18.12 10.74 5.23
C ARG A 655 -18.04 9.29 4.77
N MET A 656 -19.09 8.77 4.13
CA MET A 656 -19.09 7.45 3.53
C MET A 656 -18.26 7.43 2.24
N LYS A 657 -18.44 8.38 1.33
CA LYS A 657 -17.67 8.53 0.08
C LYS A 657 -16.17 8.68 0.33
N ASP A 658 -15.78 9.53 1.28
CA ASP A 658 -14.37 9.73 1.68
C ASP A 658 -13.79 8.50 2.37
N LYS A 659 -14.65 7.61 2.91
CA LYS A 659 -14.24 6.29 3.40
C LYS A 659 -14.05 5.25 2.29
N TRP A 660 -14.52 5.49 1.06
CA TRP A 660 -14.73 4.47 0.03
C TRP A 660 -14.03 4.73 -1.30
N SER A 661 -13.52 5.94 -1.55
CA SER A 661 -12.65 6.20 -2.71
C SER A 661 -11.31 5.48 -2.55
N ILE A 662 -10.84 4.86 -3.63
CA ILE A 662 -9.48 4.34 -3.72
C ILE A 662 -8.56 5.53 -3.53
N LEU A 663 -7.74 5.51 -2.48
CA LEU A 663 -6.76 6.56 -2.24
C LEU A 663 -5.76 6.55 -3.39
N GLU A 664 -5.63 7.70 -4.06
CA GLU A 664 -4.70 7.90 -5.15
C GLU A 664 -3.28 7.53 -4.68
N GLU A 665 -2.50 6.90 -5.57
CA GLU A 665 -1.13 6.51 -5.28
C GLU A 665 -0.37 7.76 -4.83
N LEU A 666 0.24 7.69 -3.63
CA LEU A 666 1.11 8.78 -3.20
C LEU A 666 2.27 8.80 -4.20
N PRO A 667 2.68 9.96 -4.75
CA PRO A 667 3.84 10.03 -5.63
C PRO A 667 5.00 9.29 -4.97
N LEU A 668 5.62 8.37 -5.73
CA LEU A 668 6.80 7.61 -5.31
C LEU A 668 7.81 8.60 -4.72
N THR A 669 8.02 8.52 -3.41
CA THR A 669 9.05 9.31 -2.74
C THR A 669 10.40 8.85 -3.25
N HIS A 670 11.34 9.78 -3.52
CA HIS A 670 12.69 9.50 -4.03
C HIS A 670 13.47 8.43 -3.23
N GLN A 671 13.07 8.16 -1.97
CA GLN A 671 13.59 7.10 -1.10
C GLN A 671 13.21 5.66 -1.50
N ASP A 672 12.24 5.46 -2.40
CA ASP A 672 11.78 4.13 -2.83
C ASP A 672 12.42 3.66 -4.15
N SER A 673 13.46 4.35 -4.65
CA SER A 673 14.14 3.93 -5.88
C SER A 673 14.91 2.62 -5.69
N LEU A 674 14.98 1.82 -6.75
CA LEU A 674 15.65 0.52 -6.72
C LEU A 674 17.14 0.62 -6.32
N PRO A 675 17.93 1.61 -6.80
CA PRO A 675 19.32 1.74 -6.37
C PRO A 675 19.46 2.06 -4.88
N ILE A 676 18.60 2.92 -4.32
CA ILE A 676 18.65 3.28 -2.89
C ILE A 676 18.26 2.08 -2.03
N LEU A 677 17.22 1.33 -2.41
CA LEU A 677 16.84 0.10 -1.72
C LEU A 677 17.95 -0.96 -1.81
N GLY A 678 18.62 -1.08 -2.97
CA GLY A 678 19.79 -1.93 -3.15
C GLY A 678 20.92 -1.57 -2.18
N MET A 679 21.26 -0.28 -2.08
CA MET A 679 22.27 0.22 -1.14
C MET A 679 21.87 -0.02 0.32
N ALA A 680 20.60 0.21 0.69
CA ALA A 680 20.10 -0.03 2.03
C ALA A 680 20.14 -1.52 2.43
N ILE A 681 19.90 -2.43 1.48
CA ILE A 681 20.07 -3.87 1.70
C ILE A 681 21.54 -4.18 1.98
N LEU A 682 22.46 -3.69 1.13
CA LEU A 682 23.89 -3.94 1.28
C LEU A 682 24.44 -3.39 2.60
N GLU A 683 24.05 -2.18 2.99
CA GLU A 683 24.45 -1.56 4.27
C GLU A 683 24.00 -2.41 5.47
N LYS A 684 22.77 -2.92 5.45
CA LYS A 684 22.26 -3.80 6.51
C LYS A 684 22.96 -5.15 6.54
N LEU A 685 23.25 -5.74 5.37
CA LEU A 685 24.02 -6.98 5.30
C LEU A 685 25.43 -6.80 5.87
N ALA A 686 26.07 -5.65 5.61
CA ALA A 686 27.39 -5.28 6.13
C ALA A 686 27.42 -4.98 7.64
N HIS A 687 26.32 -5.25 8.37
CA HIS A 687 26.37 -5.26 9.83
C HIS A 687 27.07 -6.50 10.38
N ASP A 688 27.04 -7.60 9.64
CA ASP A 688 27.70 -8.86 9.96
C ASP A 688 29.08 -8.92 9.27
N PRO A 689 30.19 -9.11 10.01
CA PRO A 689 31.53 -9.20 9.43
C PRO A 689 31.67 -10.35 8.42
N ASP A 690 30.98 -11.48 8.60
CA ASP A 690 31.04 -12.61 7.67
C ASP A 690 30.41 -12.23 6.31
N ASN A 691 29.31 -11.48 6.34
CA ASN A 691 28.72 -10.92 5.13
C ASN A 691 29.64 -9.89 4.47
N CYS A 692 30.37 -9.08 5.24
CA CYS A 692 31.37 -8.16 4.69
C CYS A 692 32.46 -8.89 3.90
N ALA A 693 32.90 -10.07 4.37
CA ALA A 693 33.86 -10.90 3.64
C ALA A 693 33.28 -11.49 2.35
N GLU A 694 32.00 -11.86 2.33
CA GLU A 694 31.35 -12.30 1.09
C GLU A 694 31.15 -11.14 0.10
N ILE A 695 30.83 -9.94 0.60
CA ILE A 695 30.73 -8.72 -0.20
C ILE A 695 32.09 -8.35 -0.82
N SER A 696 33.19 -8.47 -0.08
CA SER A 696 34.54 -8.17 -0.60
C SER A 696 34.95 -9.13 -1.72
N ARG A 697 34.53 -10.40 -1.64
CA ARG A 697 34.77 -11.42 -2.68
C ARG A 697 33.88 -11.26 -3.91
N ALA A 698 32.77 -10.53 -3.81
CA ALA A 698 31.82 -10.39 -4.91
C ALA A 698 32.42 -9.58 -6.06
N THR A 699 32.61 -10.25 -7.20
CA THR A 699 33.27 -9.66 -8.37
C THR A 699 32.53 -8.42 -8.85
N TYR A 700 33.27 -7.31 -9.02
CA TYR A 700 32.81 -6.01 -9.53
C TYR A 700 31.77 -5.25 -8.68
N LEU A 701 31.30 -5.79 -7.55
CA LEU A 701 30.27 -5.12 -6.75
C LEU A 701 30.77 -3.81 -6.14
N ILE A 702 31.95 -3.82 -5.52
CA ILE A 702 32.58 -2.62 -4.94
C ILE A 702 32.85 -1.58 -6.04
N SER A 703 33.44 -1.99 -7.16
CA SER A 703 33.71 -1.10 -8.30
C SER A 703 32.44 -0.45 -8.86
N LYS A 704 31.35 -1.22 -8.94
CA LYS A 704 30.04 -0.71 -9.39
C LYS A 704 29.46 0.32 -8.43
N ILE A 705 29.56 0.08 -7.13
CA ILE A 705 29.11 1.03 -6.10
C ILE A 705 29.95 2.30 -6.12
N ILE A 706 31.27 2.18 -6.31
CA ILE A 706 32.15 3.34 -6.50
C ILE A 706 31.74 4.14 -7.73
N GLY A 707 31.32 3.46 -8.81
CA GLY A 707 30.73 4.10 -9.99
C GLY A 707 29.46 4.92 -9.67
N LEU A 708 28.63 4.51 -8.71
CA LEU A 708 27.45 5.29 -8.30
C LEU A 708 27.80 6.55 -7.50
N ILE A 709 29.02 6.64 -6.97
CA ILE A 709 29.55 7.84 -6.28
C ILE A 709 30.07 8.85 -7.31
N SER A 710 30.22 8.47 -8.59
CA SER A 710 30.76 9.37 -9.62
C SER A 710 29.95 10.66 -9.68
N TYR A 711 30.62 11.76 -9.38
CA TYR A 711 30.01 13.08 -9.25
C TYR A 711 30.31 13.88 -10.52
N THR A 712 29.30 14.12 -11.36
CA THR A 712 29.45 14.95 -12.57
C THR A 712 28.99 16.37 -12.30
N THR A 713 29.87 17.35 -12.48
CA THR A 713 29.58 18.77 -12.22
C THR A 713 28.60 19.42 -13.21
N ASP A 714 28.26 18.74 -14.30
CA ASP A 714 27.68 19.33 -15.52
C ASP A 714 26.15 19.21 -15.71
N SER A 715 25.40 18.49 -14.87
CA SER A 715 23.97 18.27 -15.16
C SER A 715 23.05 19.38 -14.64
N LYS A 716 22.56 20.25 -15.53
CA LYS A 716 21.44 21.19 -15.28
C LYS A 716 20.06 20.50 -15.41
N SER A 717 19.82 19.36 -14.76
CA SER A 717 18.56 18.61 -14.96
C SER A 717 17.84 18.22 -13.67
N SER A 718 16.52 18.11 -13.76
CA SER A 718 15.49 17.71 -12.79
C SER A 718 15.78 16.45 -11.91
N ASN A 719 16.89 15.75 -12.12
CA ASN A 719 17.29 14.51 -11.43
C ASN A 719 18.31 14.68 -10.28
N ASP A 720 18.70 15.91 -9.94
CA ASP A 720 19.74 16.18 -8.93
C ASP A 720 19.42 15.57 -7.55
N GLU A 721 18.16 15.60 -7.09
CA GLU A 721 17.79 15.04 -5.78
C GLU A 721 17.91 13.51 -5.73
N GLN A 722 17.49 12.83 -6.79
CA GLN A 722 17.57 11.37 -6.87
C GLN A 722 19.02 10.89 -6.96
N GLN A 723 19.85 11.57 -7.78
CA GLN A 723 21.27 11.28 -7.91
C GLN A 723 22.01 11.51 -6.59
N ARG A 724 21.72 12.63 -5.90
CA ARG A 724 22.26 12.91 -4.56
C ARG A 724 21.90 11.83 -3.55
N ALA A 725 20.64 11.38 -3.53
CA ALA A 725 20.21 10.32 -2.63
C ALA A 725 20.91 8.98 -2.89
N VAL A 726 21.20 8.65 -4.16
CA VAL A 726 22.00 7.46 -4.53
C VAL A 726 23.45 7.61 -4.07
N ILE A 727 24.06 8.79 -4.25
CA ILE A 727 25.42 9.08 -3.76
C ILE A 727 25.48 8.97 -2.23
N CYS A 728 24.53 9.57 -1.50
CA CYS A 728 24.43 9.45 -0.04
C CYS A 728 24.34 7.99 0.43
N ALA A 729 23.49 7.18 -0.21
CA ALA A 729 23.32 5.77 0.13
C ALA A 729 24.60 4.97 -0.18
N SER A 730 25.26 5.28 -1.30
CA SER A 730 26.52 4.65 -1.71
C SER A 730 27.67 4.99 -0.76
N LEU A 731 27.81 6.26 -0.37
CA LEU A 731 28.80 6.71 0.61
C LEU A 731 28.55 6.12 1.99
N ASN A 732 27.30 6.01 2.45
CA ASN A 732 26.99 5.36 3.74
C ASN A 732 27.44 3.90 3.76
N PHE A 733 27.22 3.18 2.67
CA PHE A 733 27.69 1.80 2.54
C PHE A 733 29.22 1.71 2.51
N VAL A 734 29.91 2.55 1.73
CA VAL A 734 31.39 2.56 1.71
C VAL A 734 31.96 2.93 3.08
N ARG A 735 31.40 3.93 3.74
CA ARG A 735 31.72 4.28 5.13
C ARG A 735 31.52 3.09 6.07
N ARG A 736 30.43 2.34 5.91
CA ARG A 736 30.15 1.12 6.70
C ARG A 736 31.22 0.05 6.45
N LEU A 737 31.60 -0.20 5.21
CA LEU A 737 32.67 -1.15 4.87
C LEU A 737 34.01 -0.73 5.48
N ALA A 738 34.39 0.54 5.36
CA ALA A 738 35.62 1.08 5.95
C ALA A 738 35.62 1.01 7.50
N SER A 739 34.41 1.08 8.09
CA SER A 739 34.14 0.93 9.52
C SER A 739 34.03 -0.53 9.98
N THR A 740 34.27 -1.52 9.11
CA THR A 740 34.25 -2.92 9.53
C THR A 740 35.42 -3.16 10.50
N GLY A 741 35.13 -3.78 11.64
CA GLY A 741 36.16 -4.28 12.54
C GLY A 741 36.80 -5.55 11.99
N GLU A 742 37.54 -6.27 12.84
CA GLU A 742 38.12 -7.56 12.46
C GLU A 742 39.23 -7.47 11.38
N ASN A 743 39.89 -8.59 11.07
CA ASN A 743 40.92 -8.62 10.03
C ASN A 743 40.33 -8.28 8.65
N ILE A 744 39.06 -8.63 8.43
CA ILE A 744 38.29 -8.30 7.23
C ILE A 744 38.21 -6.78 7.02
N GLY A 745 38.10 -5.99 8.10
CA GLY A 745 38.09 -4.54 8.01
C GLY A 745 39.40 -3.94 7.51
N VAL A 746 40.54 -4.53 7.87
CA VAL A 746 41.87 -4.11 7.35
C VAL A 746 41.93 -4.38 5.84
N GLU A 747 41.57 -5.59 5.42
CA GLU A 747 41.52 -5.97 4.00
C GLU A 747 40.57 -5.06 3.19
N LEU A 748 39.38 -4.77 3.73
CA LEU A 748 38.41 -3.88 3.09
C LEU A 748 38.92 -2.45 2.94
N ARG A 749 39.55 -1.86 3.96
CA ARG A 749 40.14 -0.51 3.85
C ARG A 749 41.21 -0.44 2.77
N GLN A 750 42.07 -1.46 2.69
CA GLN A 750 43.08 -1.58 1.63
C GLN A 750 42.45 -1.73 0.24
N GLN A 751 41.45 -2.61 0.09
CA GLN A 751 40.74 -2.79 -1.19
C GLN A 751 40.01 -1.52 -1.64
N LEU A 752 39.38 -0.80 -0.72
CA LEU A 752 38.68 0.45 -1.02
C LEU A 752 39.67 1.55 -1.42
N CYS A 753 40.79 1.69 -0.71
CA CYS A 753 41.79 2.70 -1.03
C CYS A 753 42.51 2.44 -2.36
N ASN A 754 42.87 1.19 -2.63
CA ASN A 754 43.50 0.79 -3.89
C ASN A 754 42.63 1.00 -5.13
N ASN A 755 41.35 1.38 -4.96
CA ASN A 755 40.49 1.74 -6.07
C ASN A 755 40.68 3.24 -6.44
N PHE A 756 41.45 3.48 -7.50
CA PHE A 756 41.76 4.82 -8.01
C PHE A 756 40.55 5.75 -8.17
N PHE A 757 39.37 5.23 -8.50
CA PHE A 757 38.18 6.05 -8.71
C PHE A 757 37.52 6.50 -7.41
N LEU A 758 37.69 5.79 -6.30
CA LEU A 758 37.04 6.15 -5.03
C LEU A 758 37.58 7.48 -4.51
N LEU A 759 38.89 7.60 -4.33
CA LEU A 759 39.50 8.82 -3.79
C LEU A 759 39.23 10.04 -4.68
N ASN A 760 39.31 9.87 -6.01
CA ASN A 760 38.98 10.93 -6.96
C ASN A 760 37.50 11.36 -6.84
N ASN A 761 36.56 10.42 -6.69
CA ASN A 761 35.15 10.75 -6.49
C ASN A 761 34.91 11.48 -5.16
N LEU A 762 35.59 11.07 -4.07
CA LEU A 762 35.51 11.76 -2.78
C LEU A 762 36.07 13.19 -2.87
N GLU A 763 37.18 13.37 -3.58
CA GLU A 763 37.79 14.69 -3.83
C GLU A 763 36.84 15.60 -4.60
N CYS A 764 36.25 15.14 -5.71
CA CYS A 764 35.31 15.94 -6.50
C CYS A 764 34.10 16.41 -5.67
N VAL A 765 33.60 15.57 -4.76
CA VAL A 765 32.49 15.92 -3.87
C VAL A 765 32.90 16.97 -2.82
N LEU A 766 34.13 16.91 -2.30
CA LEU A 766 34.67 17.94 -1.39
C LEU A 766 34.99 19.26 -2.11
N GLU A 767 35.37 19.19 -3.39
CA GLU A 767 35.71 20.37 -4.18
C GLU A 767 34.47 21.20 -4.53
N ASP A 768 33.33 20.55 -4.85
CA ASP A 768 32.10 21.24 -5.24
C ASP A 768 31.51 22.10 -4.11
N SER A 769 31.43 23.41 -4.36
CA SER A 769 30.83 24.39 -3.45
C SER A 769 29.32 24.25 -3.30
N ARG A 770 28.66 23.48 -4.17
CA ARG A 770 27.21 23.17 -4.09
C ARG A 770 26.90 21.91 -3.28
N SER A 771 27.92 21.18 -2.80
CA SER A 771 27.73 19.99 -1.97
C SER A 771 26.95 20.33 -0.70
N SER A 772 26.04 19.45 -0.29
CA SER A 772 25.36 19.64 0.99
C SER A 772 26.30 19.31 2.15
N PRO A 773 26.16 19.96 3.31
CA PRO A 773 26.95 19.63 4.50
C PRO A 773 26.78 18.17 4.92
N GLU A 774 25.61 17.57 4.66
CA GLU A 774 25.34 16.15 4.93
C GLU A 774 26.23 15.21 4.10
N ILE A 775 26.36 15.46 2.79
CA ILE A 775 27.21 14.65 1.90
C ILE A 775 28.69 14.84 2.25
N MET A 776 29.10 16.08 2.47
CA MET A 776 30.47 16.41 2.84
C MET A 776 30.88 15.73 4.14
N LYS A 777 30.00 15.72 5.14
CA LYS A 777 30.23 14.97 6.39
C LYS A 777 30.44 13.48 6.12
N LEU A 778 29.63 12.85 5.26
CA LEU A 778 29.79 11.44 4.91
C LEU A 778 31.12 11.16 4.21
N VAL A 779 31.58 12.06 3.34
CA VAL A 779 32.89 11.94 2.69
C VAL A 779 34.01 12.05 3.72
N ILE A 780 33.97 13.07 4.59
CA ILE A 780 34.97 13.28 5.64
C ILE A 780 35.02 12.09 6.60
N ASP A 781 33.86 11.58 7.04
CA ASP A 781 33.77 10.37 7.87
C ASP A 781 34.43 9.18 7.14
N THR A 782 34.17 9.02 5.84
CA THR A 782 34.74 7.93 5.04
C THR A 782 36.26 8.04 4.98
N LEU A 783 36.79 9.23 4.66
CA LEU A 783 38.23 9.51 4.66
C LEU A 783 38.85 9.24 6.04
N THR A 784 38.18 9.64 7.11
CA THR A 784 38.62 9.41 8.50
C THR A 784 38.80 7.92 8.81
N LYS A 785 37.89 7.07 8.31
CA LYS A 785 37.98 5.61 8.51
C LYS A 785 39.00 4.95 7.57
N LEU A 786 39.13 5.42 6.33
CA LEU A 786 40.16 4.96 5.41
C LEU A 786 41.58 5.30 5.92
N ALA A 787 41.76 6.48 6.50
CA ALA A 787 43.01 6.94 7.12
C ALA A 787 43.48 6.12 8.34
N LEU A 788 42.78 5.05 8.73
CA LEU A 788 43.31 4.09 9.70
C LEU A 788 44.32 3.13 9.05
N ASP A 789 44.24 2.90 7.73
CA ASP A 789 45.23 2.14 6.97
C ASP A 789 46.43 3.01 6.57
N GLU A 790 47.64 2.44 6.59
CA GLU A 790 48.88 3.20 6.37
C GLU A 790 49.03 3.69 4.93
N ASP A 791 48.73 2.85 3.95
CA ASP A 791 48.87 3.21 2.54
C ASP A 791 47.80 4.25 2.18
N ALA A 792 46.58 4.07 2.70
CA ALA A 792 45.51 5.04 2.55
C ALA A 792 45.83 6.40 3.16
N ARG A 793 46.47 6.46 4.34
CA ARG A 793 46.92 7.74 4.91
C ARG A 793 47.86 8.49 3.98
N LYS A 794 48.82 7.79 3.38
CA LYS A 794 49.83 8.40 2.51
C LYS A 794 49.18 8.92 1.22
N GLU A 795 48.28 8.13 0.62
CA GLU A 795 47.60 8.50 -0.61
C GLU A 795 46.66 9.69 -0.41
N ILE A 796 45.78 9.64 0.61
CA ILE A 796 44.86 10.73 0.94
C ILE A 796 45.65 12.00 1.32
N GLY A 797 46.70 11.87 2.12
CA GLY A 797 47.51 13.00 2.56
C GLY A 797 48.35 13.67 1.47
N SER A 798 48.61 12.97 0.36
CA SER A 798 49.27 13.53 -0.82
C SER A 798 48.33 14.41 -1.65
N CYS A 799 47.01 14.31 -1.47
CA CYS A 799 46.03 15.15 -2.16
C CYS A 799 45.88 16.51 -1.46
N LYS A 800 46.51 17.54 -2.04
CA LYS A 800 46.48 18.90 -1.51
C LYS A 800 45.06 19.49 -1.42
N VAL A 801 44.19 19.20 -2.39
CA VAL A 801 42.80 19.68 -2.40
C VAL A 801 42.04 19.16 -1.18
N THR A 802 42.18 17.86 -0.89
CA THR A 802 41.55 17.22 0.28
C THR A 802 42.05 17.84 1.59
N ILE A 803 43.37 18.00 1.74
CA ILE A 803 43.95 18.65 2.94
C ILE A 803 43.44 20.09 3.10
N SER A 804 43.43 20.89 2.02
CA SER A 804 42.97 22.27 2.04
C SER A 804 41.51 22.39 2.48
N LYS A 805 40.63 21.51 1.95
CA LYS A 805 39.21 21.48 2.30
C LYS A 805 38.97 21.01 3.74
N LEU A 806 39.69 20.01 4.22
CA LEU A 806 39.63 19.57 5.61
C LEU A 806 40.12 20.66 6.57
N MET A 807 41.21 21.34 6.24
CA MET A 807 41.75 22.48 6.98
C MET A 807 40.73 23.62 7.06
N HIS A 808 40.13 23.98 5.93
CA HIS A 808 39.10 25.01 5.89
C HIS A 808 37.86 24.65 6.71
N ALA A 809 37.39 23.41 6.59
CA ALA A 809 36.24 22.91 7.36
C ALA A 809 36.54 22.86 8.87
N PHE A 810 37.76 22.54 9.29
CA PHE A 810 38.12 22.48 10.71
C PHE A 810 38.40 23.86 11.31
N ILE A 811 39.24 24.68 10.65
CA ILE A 811 39.81 25.92 11.19
C ILE A 811 39.07 27.18 10.76
N GLY A 812 38.54 27.26 9.54
CA GLY A 812 38.01 28.49 8.94
C GLY A 812 36.92 29.17 9.78
N LYS A 813 37.31 30.10 10.66
CA LYS A 813 36.41 30.81 11.58
C LYS A 813 36.05 32.23 11.11
N ASP A 814 36.79 32.80 10.16
CA ASP A 814 36.78 34.24 9.90
C ASP A 814 36.25 34.63 8.51
N GLY A 815 34.93 34.46 8.31
CA GLY A 815 34.23 34.99 7.14
C GLY A 815 32.75 35.26 7.42
N ALA A 816 32.16 36.28 6.78
CA ALA A 816 30.79 36.76 7.01
C ALA A 816 29.66 35.75 6.67
N SER A 817 29.99 34.52 6.26
CA SER A 817 29.04 33.45 5.85
C SER A 817 29.07 32.21 6.76
N ASN A 818 29.56 32.32 8.00
CA ASN A 818 29.98 31.18 8.83
C ASN A 818 28.86 30.30 9.44
N ASN A 819 27.65 30.32 8.88
CA ASN A 819 26.58 29.37 9.24
C ASN A 819 26.62 28.08 8.40
N TYR A 820 27.62 27.89 7.53
CA TYR A 820 27.66 26.79 6.57
C TYR A 820 28.24 25.47 7.12
N TYR A 821 29.19 25.51 8.06
CA TYR A 821 29.78 24.31 8.68
C TYR A 821 29.30 24.16 10.13
N ASP A 822 28.53 23.11 10.41
CA ASP A 822 28.08 22.80 11.76
C ASP A 822 29.21 22.20 12.62
N GLN A 823 29.06 22.24 13.94
CA GLN A 823 30.02 21.66 14.89
C GLN A 823 30.35 20.19 14.57
N SER A 824 29.36 19.43 14.10
CA SER A 824 29.54 17.99 13.84
C SER A 824 30.46 17.72 12.65
N LEU A 825 30.36 18.52 11.58
CA LEU A 825 31.24 18.44 10.43
C LEU A 825 32.64 18.97 10.74
N ARG A 826 32.77 20.05 11.52
CA ARG A 826 34.07 20.54 12.00
C ARG A 826 34.83 19.47 12.78
N MET A 827 34.14 18.78 13.69
CA MET A 827 34.72 17.68 14.47
C MET A 827 35.18 16.52 13.58
N ALA A 828 34.37 16.13 12.58
CA ALA A 828 34.74 15.09 11.63
C ALA A 828 35.98 15.50 10.82
N ALA A 829 36.07 16.77 10.37
CA ALA A 829 37.21 17.27 9.62
C ALA A 829 38.50 17.24 10.44
N GLY A 830 38.44 17.67 11.69
CA GLY A 830 39.58 17.60 12.60
C GLY A 830 39.97 16.15 12.92
N GLU A 831 39.02 15.23 13.11
CA GLU A 831 39.30 13.80 13.32
C GLU A 831 40.00 13.19 12.10
N ALA A 832 39.56 13.56 10.88
CA ALA A 832 40.22 13.16 9.64
C ALA A 832 41.69 13.62 9.60
N LEU A 833 41.94 14.90 9.88
CA LEU A 833 43.30 15.47 9.93
C LEU A 833 44.17 14.81 11.01
N ALA A 834 43.60 14.58 12.19
CA ALA A 834 44.28 13.88 13.27
C ALA A 834 44.67 12.45 12.83
N ASN A 835 43.77 11.70 12.18
CA ASN A 835 44.10 10.37 11.67
C ASN A 835 45.14 10.40 10.55
N LEU A 836 45.06 11.34 9.61
CA LEU A 836 46.00 11.48 8.50
C LEU A 836 47.44 11.78 8.96
N THR A 837 47.61 12.39 10.12
CA THR A 837 48.93 12.75 10.68
C THR A 837 49.55 11.67 11.56
N ILE A 838 48.82 10.61 11.92
CA ILE A 838 49.34 9.52 12.76
C ILE A 838 50.44 8.76 12.03
N GLU A 839 51.64 8.72 12.63
CA GLU A 839 52.83 8.05 12.07
C GLU A 839 53.14 8.48 10.62
N SER A 840 52.78 9.72 10.24
CA SER A 840 52.96 10.23 8.88
C SER A 840 53.66 11.60 8.87
N PRO A 841 55.01 11.64 8.85
CA PRO A 841 55.76 12.89 8.84
C PRO A 841 55.50 13.73 7.60
N ALA A 842 55.35 13.10 6.43
CA ALA A 842 55.05 13.78 5.17
C ALA A 842 53.72 14.55 5.27
N ASN A 843 52.65 13.90 5.75
CA ASN A 843 51.34 14.55 5.90
C ASN A 843 51.39 15.68 6.93
N CYS A 844 52.12 15.52 8.03
CA CYS A 844 52.31 16.59 9.02
C CYS A 844 52.95 17.83 8.40
N LEU A 845 53.95 17.65 7.53
CA LEU A 845 54.60 18.76 6.83
C LEU A 845 53.66 19.46 5.85
N VAL A 846 52.91 18.70 5.04
CA VAL A 846 51.92 19.25 4.09
C VAL A 846 50.86 20.08 4.82
N ILE A 847 50.31 19.55 5.93
CA ILE A 847 49.30 20.25 6.74
C ILE A 847 49.88 21.52 7.39
N LEU A 848 51.12 21.48 7.86
CA LEU A 848 51.79 22.63 8.46
C LEU A 848 52.14 23.73 7.42
N GLU A 849 52.32 23.37 6.16
CA GLU A 849 52.63 24.29 5.05
C GLU A 849 51.38 24.83 4.32
N GLU A 850 50.19 24.42 4.72
CA GLU A 850 48.97 24.82 4.03
C GLU A 850 48.75 26.35 4.18
N PRO A 851 48.66 27.11 3.07
CA PRO A 851 48.61 28.56 3.12
C PRO A 851 47.30 29.08 3.71
N GLY A 852 47.37 30.21 4.41
CA GLY A 852 46.19 30.93 4.91
C GLY A 852 45.76 30.60 6.34
N TYR A 853 46.49 29.72 7.04
CA TYR A 853 46.21 29.35 8.43
C TYR A 853 47.44 29.53 9.32
N GLU A 854 47.25 30.01 10.54
CA GLU A 854 48.28 30.03 11.59
C GLU A 854 48.08 28.78 12.46
N LEU A 855 48.24 27.60 11.86
CA LEU A 855 47.77 26.32 12.41
C LEU A 855 48.07 26.11 13.89
N ILE A 856 49.31 26.38 14.33
CA ILE A 856 49.71 26.17 15.74
C ILE A 856 48.96 27.13 16.69
N LYS A 857 48.74 28.38 16.27
CA LYS A 857 47.95 29.36 17.02
C LYS A 857 46.48 28.96 17.04
N ASP A 858 45.93 28.59 15.88
CA ASP A 858 44.53 28.19 15.73
C ASP A 858 44.21 26.95 16.59
N LEU A 859 45.08 25.94 16.57
CA LEU A 859 44.95 24.75 17.43
C LEU A 859 45.04 25.10 18.91
N LYS A 860 45.96 26.00 19.29
CA LYS A 860 46.08 26.48 20.66
C LYS A 860 44.81 27.21 21.12
N ASP A 861 44.19 28.02 20.27
CA ASP A 861 42.92 28.68 20.59
C ASP A 861 41.79 27.63 20.74
N MET A 862 41.75 26.60 19.89
CA MET A 862 40.80 25.48 20.01
C MET A 862 41.00 24.61 21.26
N LEU A 863 42.20 24.55 21.85
CA LEU A 863 42.43 23.85 23.13
C LEU A 863 41.68 24.49 24.31
N CYS A 864 41.29 25.77 24.19
CA CYS A 864 40.45 26.46 25.17
C CYS A 864 38.96 26.11 25.04
N GLU A 865 38.55 25.50 23.92
CA GLU A 865 37.16 25.12 23.64
C GLU A 865 36.96 23.63 23.95
N ASP A 866 36.11 23.32 24.93
CA ASP A 866 35.89 21.94 25.41
C ASP A 866 35.45 20.98 24.30
N GLU A 867 34.72 21.48 23.31
CA GLU A 867 34.18 20.71 22.18
C GLU A 867 35.28 20.16 21.26
N TYR A 868 36.29 20.97 20.95
CA TYR A 868 37.35 20.65 19.99
C TYR A 868 38.64 20.16 20.66
N LYS A 869 38.74 20.29 21.99
CA LYS A 869 39.92 20.01 22.79
C LYS A 869 40.62 18.72 22.38
N TYR A 870 39.91 17.59 22.33
CA TYR A 870 40.51 16.28 22.01
C TYR A 870 41.14 16.23 20.61
N VAL A 871 40.42 16.77 19.62
CA VAL A 871 40.82 16.68 18.21
C VAL A 871 41.97 17.64 17.92
N ALA A 872 41.87 18.88 18.42
CA ALA A 872 42.94 19.87 18.32
C ALA A 872 44.20 19.38 19.03
N ALA A 873 44.05 18.80 20.23
CA ALA A 873 45.12 18.19 20.98
C ALA A 873 45.78 17.05 20.19
N SER A 874 45.00 16.12 19.64
CA SER A 874 45.53 14.97 18.89
C SER A 874 46.32 15.41 17.65
N LEU A 875 45.79 16.35 16.88
CA LEU A 875 46.46 16.90 15.70
C LEU A 875 47.76 17.63 16.08
N LEU A 876 47.71 18.47 17.12
CA LEU A 876 48.90 19.17 17.63
C LEU A 876 49.96 18.17 18.12
N GLN A 877 49.56 17.10 18.81
CA GLN A 877 50.46 16.04 19.25
C GLN A 877 51.21 15.41 18.07
N ASN A 878 50.49 15.07 17.00
CA ASN A 878 51.06 14.41 15.83
C ASN A 878 52.06 15.32 15.12
N ILE A 879 51.68 16.58 14.89
CA ILE A 879 52.54 17.59 14.26
C ILE A 879 53.79 17.81 15.12
N CYS A 880 53.64 17.98 16.43
CA CYS A 880 54.79 18.09 17.33
C CYS A 880 55.65 16.82 17.36
N THR A 881 55.09 15.63 17.15
CA THR A 881 55.90 14.41 17.16
C THR A 881 56.74 14.28 15.89
N HIS A 882 56.17 14.61 14.72
CA HIS A 882 56.76 14.26 13.42
C HIS A 882 57.31 15.44 12.60
N ALA A 883 57.03 16.69 12.97
CA ALA A 883 57.49 17.89 12.26
C ALA A 883 58.39 18.80 13.10
N LYS A 884 59.14 18.22 14.05
CA LYS A 884 59.97 18.97 15.03
C LYS A 884 60.87 20.01 14.37
N ASP A 885 61.73 19.57 13.44
CA ASP A 885 62.77 20.40 12.83
C ASP A 885 62.24 21.68 12.19
N LYS A 886 61.00 21.63 11.65
CA LYS A 886 60.37 22.76 10.99
C LYS A 886 59.72 23.75 11.97
N LEU A 887 59.20 23.24 13.08
CA LEU A 887 58.61 24.07 14.14
C LEU A 887 59.66 24.96 14.82
N TRP A 888 60.92 24.54 14.86
CA TRP A 888 62.04 25.35 15.38
C TRP A 888 62.32 26.61 14.55
N HIS A 889 61.91 26.64 13.28
CA HIS A 889 62.17 27.74 12.35
C HIS A 889 60.98 28.70 12.17
N GLN A 890 59.82 28.40 12.77
CA GLN A 890 58.61 29.23 12.73
C GLN A 890 58.34 29.86 14.10
N ASP A 891 57.53 30.93 14.17
CA ASP A 891 57.02 31.53 15.43
C ASP A 891 56.17 30.56 16.28
N ALA A 892 56.05 29.29 15.86
CA ALA A 892 55.39 28.20 16.57
C ALA A 892 55.87 28.03 18.01
N GLY A 893 57.16 28.27 18.31
CA GLY A 893 57.71 28.17 19.65
C GLY A 893 57.00 29.07 20.68
N ASN A 894 56.60 30.28 20.28
CA ASN A 894 55.87 31.21 21.15
C ASN A 894 54.44 30.72 21.42
N HIS A 895 53.76 30.22 20.39
CA HIS A 895 52.42 29.67 20.53
C HIS A 895 52.40 28.38 21.36
N LEU A 896 53.36 27.47 21.17
CA LEU A 896 53.53 26.26 21.99
C LEU A 896 53.85 26.59 23.45
N SER A 897 54.69 27.60 23.69
CA SER A 897 54.96 28.10 25.05
C SER A 897 53.70 28.66 25.72
N SER A 898 52.86 29.38 24.98
CA SER A 898 51.57 29.84 25.49
C SER A 898 50.52 28.73 25.67
N ALA A 899 50.63 27.61 24.94
CA ALA A 899 49.77 26.43 25.08
C ALA A 899 50.06 25.64 26.37
N PHE A 900 51.32 25.62 26.80
CA PHE A 900 51.79 24.87 27.97
C PHE A 900 50.92 25.06 29.24
N PRO A 901 50.67 26.29 29.73
CA PRO A 901 49.85 26.49 30.92
C PRO A 901 48.39 26.04 30.74
N ILE A 902 47.84 26.14 29.52
CA ILE A 902 46.46 25.73 29.20
C ILE A 902 46.35 24.20 29.32
N VAL A 903 47.27 23.47 28.67
CA VAL A 903 47.33 22.00 28.71
C VAL A 903 47.57 21.51 30.14
N MET A 904 48.50 22.13 30.87
CA MET A 904 48.81 21.76 32.25
C MET A 904 47.61 21.92 33.19
N LYS A 905 46.85 23.01 33.05
CA LYS A 905 45.61 23.22 33.80
C LYS A 905 44.58 22.12 33.51
N ASN A 906 44.42 21.73 32.25
CA ASN A 906 43.45 20.72 31.84
C ASN A 906 43.81 19.31 32.33
N ILE A 907 45.09 18.92 32.36
CA ILE A 907 45.55 17.60 32.85
C ILE A 907 45.05 17.29 34.26
N LYS A 908 44.88 18.31 35.11
CA LYS A 908 44.38 18.13 36.49
C LYS A 908 42.96 17.55 36.52
N PHE A 909 42.10 18.00 35.61
CA PHE A 909 40.67 17.70 35.65
C PHE A 909 40.25 16.55 34.73
N GLU A 910 40.99 16.32 33.65
CA GLU A 910 40.62 15.34 32.63
C GLU A 910 40.99 13.89 33.01
N GLU A 911 40.31 12.92 32.39
CA GLU A 911 40.54 11.47 32.52
C GLU A 911 40.40 10.75 31.16
N GLY A 912 40.76 9.47 31.11
CA GLY A 912 40.64 8.63 29.91
C GLY A 912 41.39 9.18 28.69
N LYS A 913 40.76 9.15 27.51
CA LYS A 913 41.36 9.58 26.23
C LYS A 913 41.81 11.05 26.21
N HIS A 914 41.09 11.94 26.91
CA HIS A 914 41.46 13.36 26.97
C HIS A 914 42.76 13.54 27.77
N LEU A 915 42.88 12.83 28.89
CA LEU A 915 44.09 12.84 29.71
C LEU A 915 45.30 12.26 28.94
N GLU A 916 45.12 11.16 28.22
CA GLU A 916 46.19 10.54 27.42
C GLU A 916 46.78 11.52 26.41
N VAL A 917 45.93 12.14 25.59
CA VAL A 917 46.36 13.06 24.54
C VAL A 917 47.00 14.32 25.13
N LEU A 918 46.44 14.89 26.20
CA LEU A 918 47.01 16.07 26.87
C LEU A 918 48.39 15.78 27.49
N ILE A 919 48.57 14.63 28.15
CA ILE A 919 49.89 14.19 28.66
C ILE A 919 50.87 13.97 27.49
N GLY A 920 50.37 13.39 26.40
CA GLY A 920 51.15 13.17 25.20
C GLY A 920 51.70 14.46 24.59
N ILE A 921 50.86 15.50 24.45
CA ILE A 921 51.27 16.81 23.91
C ILE A 921 52.24 17.51 24.83
N ILE A 922 51.95 17.56 26.13
CA ILE A 922 52.81 18.28 27.06
C ILE A 922 54.21 17.68 27.09
N SER A 923 54.35 16.34 26.94
CA SER A 923 55.65 15.68 26.79
C SER A 923 56.37 16.14 25.52
N GLN A 924 55.67 16.33 24.40
CA GLN A 924 56.28 16.82 23.17
C GLN A 924 56.63 18.31 23.24
N ILE A 925 55.79 19.15 23.87
CA ILE A 925 56.06 20.58 24.09
C ILE A 925 57.30 20.76 24.97
N CYS A 926 57.40 19.95 26.04
CA CYS A 926 58.57 19.91 26.92
C CYS A 926 59.87 19.68 26.16
N ASP A 927 59.87 18.79 25.16
CA ASP A 927 61.06 18.50 24.36
C ASP A 927 61.39 19.62 23.33
N MET A 928 60.50 20.59 23.11
CA MET A 928 60.63 21.62 22.06
C MET A 928 60.98 23.03 22.56
N ILE A 929 60.61 23.38 23.79
CA ILE A 929 60.83 24.73 24.31
C ILE A 929 62.21 24.82 24.98
N PRO A 930 62.94 25.95 24.86
CA PRO A 930 64.19 26.17 25.57
C PRO A 930 64.05 25.99 27.09
N GLU A 931 65.03 25.33 27.73
CA GLU A 931 65.04 25.00 29.17
C GLU A 931 64.66 26.16 30.12
N PRO A 932 65.11 27.43 29.93
CA PRO A 932 64.81 28.51 30.88
C PRO A 932 63.31 28.82 30.97
N SER A 933 62.63 28.87 29.82
CA SER A 933 61.22 29.26 29.72
C SER A 933 60.29 28.22 30.36
N ILE A 934 60.60 26.93 30.19
CA ILE A 934 59.82 25.85 30.80
C ILE A 934 60.10 25.79 32.31
N HIS A 935 61.35 25.99 32.73
CA HIS A 935 61.73 25.97 34.14
C HIS A 935 60.88 26.94 34.97
N ASP A 936 60.74 28.18 34.48
CA ASP A 936 59.92 29.21 35.13
C ASP A 936 58.43 28.84 35.11
N GLN A 937 57.91 28.33 34.00
CA GLN A 937 56.51 27.89 33.89
C GLN A 937 56.17 26.69 34.79
N LEU A 938 57.07 25.71 34.91
CA LEU A 938 56.94 24.56 35.83
C LEU A 938 57.08 24.96 37.30
N GLN A 939 57.82 26.03 37.60
CA GLN A 939 57.91 26.59 38.95
C GLN A 939 56.67 27.42 39.34
N LEU A 940 56.07 28.13 38.39
CA LEU A 940 54.85 28.93 38.57
C LEU A 940 53.60 28.08 38.83
N GLN A 941 53.61 26.80 38.45
CA GLN A 941 52.53 25.87 38.78
C GLN A 941 52.52 25.59 40.28
N THR A 942 51.45 26.03 40.95
CA THR A 942 51.35 26.21 42.42
C THR A 942 51.41 24.91 43.23
N ASN A 943 51.49 23.72 42.61
CA ASN A 943 51.44 22.44 43.33
C ASN A 943 52.18 21.27 42.64
N LYS A 944 53.51 21.23 42.75
CA LYS A 944 54.38 20.19 42.13
C LYS A 944 54.01 18.75 42.49
N SER A 945 53.56 18.53 43.73
CA SER A 945 53.14 17.20 44.24
C SER A 945 51.85 16.71 43.58
N GLU A 946 50.93 17.62 43.24
CA GLU A 946 49.61 17.27 42.70
C GLU A 946 49.71 16.66 41.29
N LEU A 947 50.58 17.21 40.42
CA LEU A 947 50.84 16.64 39.10
C LEU A 947 51.41 15.22 39.21
N VAL A 948 52.40 15.02 40.09
CA VAL A 948 52.99 13.69 40.33
C VAL A 948 51.93 12.71 40.84
N GLN A 949 51.08 13.12 41.79
CA GLN A 949 49.98 12.29 42.28
C GLN A 949 48.96 11.95 41.18
N LYS A 950 48.61 12.90 40.30
CA LYS A 950 47.71 12.64 39.16
C LYS A 950 48.33 11.64 38.18
N LEU A 951 49.61 11.80 37.83
CA LEU A 951 50.31 10.87 36.93
C LEU A 951 50.44 9.46 37.54
N VAL A 952 50.86 9.36 38.80
CA VAL A 952 50.97 8.07 39.52
C VAL A 952 49.60 7.43 39.71
N GLY A 953 48.58 8.21 40.02
CA GLY A 953 47.18 7.77 40.11
C GLY A 953 46.69 7.19 38.79
N ALA A 954 46.83 7.94 37.69
CA ALA A 954 46.46 7.48 36.36
C ALA A 954 47.20 6.20 35.94
N LEU A 955 48.49 6.09 36.28
CA LEU A 955 49.32 4.92 35.99
C LEU A 955 48.87 3.68 36.78
N ASN A 956 48.53 3.86 38.06
CA ASN A 956 48.02 2.79 38.92
C ASN A 956 46.59 2.36 38.58
N SER A 957 45.74 3.28 38.09
CA SER A 957 44.42 2.96 37.55
C SER A 957 44.52 2.15 36.25
N ASN A 958 45.61 2.36 35.49
CA ASN A 958 45.87 1.71 34.21
C ASN A 958 46.81 0.51 34.29
N ARG A 959 46.67 -0.36 35.31
CA ARG A 959 47.48 -1.59 35.42
C ARG A 959 47.33 -2.52 34.22
N LYS A 960 46.12 -2.59 33.66
CA LYS A 960 45.85 -3.23 32.37
C LYS A 960 45.57 -2.12 31.36
N PRO A 961 46.27 -2.05 30.23
CA PRO A 961 46.04 -1.01 29.24
C PRO A 961 44.64 -1.18 28.62
N SER A 962 43.97 -0.05 28.41
CA SER A 962 42.65 0.02 27.76
C SER A 962 42.83 0.18 26.24
N PRO A 963 42.09 -0.55 25.39
CA PRO A 963 42.07 -0.30 23.94
C PRO A 963 41.58 1.11 23.57
N GLU A 964 40.77 1.76 24.43
CA GLU A 964 40.22 3.10 24.17
C GLU A 964 41.28 4.21 24.27
N TYR A 965 42.35 4.00 25.05
CA TYR A 965 43.47 4.92 25.24
C TYR A 965 44.77 4.13 25.48
N PRO A 966 45.26 3.42 24.44
CA PRO A 966 46.27 2.37 24.58
C PRO A 966 47.65 2.88 25.01
N ARG A 967 47.93 4.18 24.82
CA ARG A 967 49.21 4.82 25.11
C ARG A 967 49.24 5.46 26.49
N MET A 968 48.18 5.41 27.30
CA MET A 968 48.14 6.06 28.62
C MET A 968 49.39 5.76 29.48
N ARG A 969 49.79 4.49 29.59
CA ARG A 969 51.01 4.13 30.33
C ARG A 969 52.27 4.72 29.67
N ARG A 970 52.33 4.69 28.34
CA ARG A 970 53.44 5.19 27.54
C ARG A 970 53.63 6.70 27.70
N VAL A 971 52.58 7.49 27.48
CA VAL A 971 52.64 8.96 27.57
C VAL A 971 53.00 9.43 28.98
N ILE A 972 52.56 8.72 30.03
CA ILE A 972 52.97 9.02 31.42
C ILE A 972 54.47 8.76 31.63
N VAL A 973 55.00 7.66 31.08
CA VAL A 973 56.43 7.34 31.16
C VAL A 973 57.26 8.33 30.37
N GLU A 974 56.83 8.70 29.16
CA GLU A 974 57.47 9.72 28.32
C GLU A 974 57.48 11.07 29.04
N MET A 975 56.35 11.50 29.59
CA MET A 975 56.27 12.74 30.38
C MET A 975 57.19 12.69 31.60
N THR A 976 57.29 11.55 32.28
CA THR A 976 58.22 11.37 33.41
C THR A 976 59.68 11.54 32.97
N ILE A 977 60.05 10.98 31.81
CA ILE A 977 61.38 11.14 31.23
C ILE A 977 61.65 12.61 30.89
N SER A 978 60.72 13.28 30.19
CA SER A 978 60.87 14.69 29.79
C SER A 978 60.97 15.62 31.00
N ILE A 979 60.13 15.46 32.04
CA ILE A 979 60.19 16.27 33.27
C ILE A 979 61.55 16.12 33.97
N VAL A 980 62.06 14.89 34.12
CA VAL A 980 63.32 14.66 34.86
C VAL A 980 64.53 15.17 34.07
N LYS A 981 64.50 15.08 32.73
CA LYS A 981 65.53 15.66 31.86
C LYS A 981 65.59 17.18 32.00
N LEU A 982 64.43 17.84 31.92
CA LEU A 982 64.34 19.30 31.99
C LEU A 982 64.58 19.86 33.39
N CYS A 983 64.12 19.14 34.43
CA CYS A 983 64.19 19.58 35.81
C CYS A 983 64.60 18.41 36.71
N PRO A 984 65.91 18.14 36.86
CA PRO A 984 66.41 17.02 37.66
C PRO A 984 65.88 16.99 39.11
N ARG A 985 65.53 18.16 39.67
CA ARG A 985 64.93 18.30 41.01
C ARG A 985 63.57 17.59 41.14
N TYR A 986 62.83 17.34 40.06
CA TYR A 986 61.58 16.57 40.12
C TYR A 986 61.82 15.08 40.41
N ALA A 987 63.04 14.57 40.27
CA ALA A 987 63.33 13.17 40.59
C ALA A 987 63.09 12.83 42.06
N THR A 988 63.34 13.75 42.99
CA THR A 988 63.04 13.55 44.43
C THR A 988 61.53 13.53 44.66
N ILE A 989 60.79 14.47 44.08
CA ILE A 989 59.32 14.55 44.18
C ILE A 989 58.66 13.30 43.58
N LEU A 990 59.15 12.79 42.45
CA LEU A 990 58.67 11.54 41.83
C LEU A 990 58.94 10.31 42.71
N ARG A 991 60.07 10.30 43.44
CA ARG A 991 60.41 9.24 44.38
C ARG A 991 59.49 9.25 45.61
N GLU A 992 59.28 10.42 46.20
CA GLU A 992 58.34 10.63 47.31
C GLU A 992 56.89 10.31 46.90
N GLY A 993 56.51 10.65 45.67
CA GLY A 993 55.22 10.30 45.07
C GLY A 993 55.06 8.83 44.67
N ARG A 994 56.03 7.96 44.98
CA ARG A 994 56.01 6.51 44.69
C ARG A 994 55.95 6.15 43.18
N MET A 995 56.42 7.03 42.30
CA MET A 995 56.49 6.76 40.85
C MET A 995 57.32 5.51 40.53
N MET A 996 58.43 5.30 41.25
CA MET A 996 59.31 4.14 41.06
C MET A 996 58.60 2.79 41.27
N GLU A 997 57.71 2.71 42.25
CA GLU A 997 56.91 1.50 42.49
C GLU A 997 55.88 1.30 41.38
N ALA A 998 55.25 2.37 40.91
CA ALA A 998 54.28 2.32 39.82
C ALA A 998 54.94 1.86 38.51
N LEU A 999 56.12 2.41 38.16
CA LEU A 999 56.92 1.98 37.00
C LEU A 999 57.32 0.50 37.08
N THR A 1000 57.71 0.01 38.27
CA THR A 1000 58.06 -1.41 38.47
C THR A 1000 56.87 -2.33 38.22
N LYS A 1001 55.65 -1.92 38.62
CA LYS A 1001 54.43 -2.70 38.34
C LYS A 1001 54.11 -2.80 36.84
N ILE A 1002 54.40 -1.75 36.07
CA ILE A 1002 54.20 -1.76 34.60
C ILE A 1002 55.19 -2.69 33.93
N GLU A 1003 56.46 -2.62 34.34
CA GLU A 1003 57.52 -3.49 33.84
C GLU A 1003 57.17 -4.98 34.00
N MET A 1004 56.50 -5.32 35.10
CA MET A 1004 56.01 -6.68 35.38
C MET A 1004 54.72 -7.06 34.62
N THR A 1005 54.09 -6.13 33.89
CA THR A 1005 52.80 -6.34 33.21
C THR A 1005 52.80 -5.89 31.74
N PRO A 1006 53.68 -6.47 30.88
CA PRO A 1006 53.71 -6.15 29.46
C PRO A 1006 52.42 -6.58 28.75
N SER A 1007 51.96 -5.79 27.77
CA SER A 1007 50.77 -6.10 26.99
C SER A 1007 50.98 -5.83 25.50
N LYS A 1008 50.40 -6.69 24.65
CA LYS A 1008 50.39 -6.47 23.20
C LYS A 1008 49.57 -5.26 22.77
N VAL A 1009 48.66 -4.78 23.62
CA VAL A 1009 47.83 -3.58 23.36
C VAL A 1009 48.71 -2.36 23.09
N GLU A 1010 49.86 -2.29 23.76
CA GLU A 1010 50.77 -1.14 23.74
C GLU A 1010 51.67 -1.09 22.51
N ASN A 1011 51.61 -2.12 21.67
CA ASN A 1011 52.25 -2.11 20.35
C ASN A 1011 51.42 -1.33 19.32
N TYR A 1012 50.23 -0.86 19.71
CA TYR A 1012 49.31 -0.18 18.82
C TYR A 1012 48.91 1.18 19.41
N ARG A 1013 48.83 2.15 18.51
CA ARG A 1013 48.50 3.54 18.81
C ARG A 1013 47.00 3.80 18.80
N VAL A 1014 46.29 3.09 17.91
CA VAL A 1014 44.84 3.23 17.70
C VAL A 1014 44.22 1.84 17.57
N PHE A 1015 43.10 1.64 18.26
CA PHE A 1015 42.25 0.46 18.12
C PHE A 1015 40.97 0.81 17.40
N TYR A 1016 40.49 -0.15 16.61
CA TYR A 1016 39.13 -0.15 16.10
C TYR A 1016 38.42 -1.41 16.59
N GLY A 1017 37.54 -1.26 17.58
CA GLY A 1017 37.03 -2.39 18.35
C GLY A 1017 38.16 -3.10 19.11
N ASN A 1018 38.34 -4.39 18.86
CA ASN A 1018 39.36 -5.21 19.54
C ASN A 1018 40.67 -5.38 18.76
N ILE A 1019 40.86 -4.65 17.65
CA ILE A 1019 42.02 -4.78 16.78
C ILE A 1019 42.80 -3.49 16.72
N GLY A 1020 44.12 -3.62 16.89
CA GLY A 1020 45.06 -2.55 16.67
C GLY A 1020 45.20 -2.28 15.18
N VAL A 1021 44.85 -1.06 14.76
CA VAL A 1021 44.84 -0.64 13.35
C VAL A 1021 46.05 0.21 12.98
N VAL A 1022 46.67 0.87 13.97
CA VAL A 1022 47.90 1.65 13.76
C VAL A 1022 48.97 1.15 14.71
N LEU A 1023 50.12 0.74 14.16
CA LEU A 1023 51.27 0.28 14.94
C LEU A 1023 51.95 1.48 15.63
N GLU A 1024 52.38 1.29 16.88
CA GLU A 1024 53.20 2.28 17.58
C GLU A 1024 54.64 2.19 17.07
N SER A 1025 55.23 3.32 16.68
CA SER A 1025 56.64 3.42 16.29
C SER A 1025 57.52 3.81 17.49
N GLY A 1026 58.83 3.51 17.40
CA GLY A 1026 59.82 3.91 18.41
C GLY A 1026 60.13 2.85 19.49
N PRO A 1027 60.74 3.25 20.62
CA PRO A 1027 61.22 2.32 21.64
C PRO A 1027 60.09 1.51 22.30
N SER A 1028 60.37 0.29 22.76
CA SER A 1028 59.39 -0.47 23.53
C SER A 1028 59.07 0.23 24.86
N LEU A 1029 57.86 0.02 25.40
CA LEU A 1029 57.50 0.59 26.71
C LEU A 1029 58.47 0.15 27.80
N THR A 1030 58.96 -1.10 27.76
CA THR A 1030 59.97 -1.60 28.69
C THR A 1030 61.27 -0.79 28.63
N ALA A 1031 61.72 -0.42 27.42
CA ALA A 1031 62.90 0.43 27.26
C ALA A 1031 62.69 1.86 27.79
N LEU A 1032 61.48 2.42 27.59
CA LEU A 1032 61.10 3.71 28.16
C LEU A 1032 61.06 3.64 29.70
N VAL A 1033 60.47 2.60 30.28
CA VAL A 1033 60.41 2.40 31.74
C VAL A 1033 61.81 2.25 32.34
N ALA A 1034 62.69 1.47 31.71
CA ALA A 1034 64.09 1.35 32.15
C ALA A 1034 64.81 2.71 32.12
N THR A 1035 64.57 3.51 31.07
CA THR A 1035 65.11 4.87 30.95
C THR A 1035 64.60 5.79 32.05
N ALA A 1036 63.29 5.79 32.31
CA ALA A 1036 62.68 6.59 33.37
C ALA A 1036 63.24 6.23 34.75
N LYS A 1037 63.33 4.93 35.08
CA LYS A 1037 63.89 4.44 36.35
C LYS A 1037 65.35 4.85 36.53
N ARG A 1038 66.15 4.78 35.45
CA ARG A 1038 67.56 5.21 35.47
C ARG A 1038 67.67 6.70 35.77
N LEU A 1039 66.89 7.54 35.11
CA LEU A 1039 66.91 9.00 35.30
C LEU A 1039 66.49 9.41 36.71
N ILE A 1040 65.45 8.78 37.27
CA ILE A 1040 64.99 9.04 38.65
C ILE A 1040 66.03 8.61 39.70
N HIS A 1041 66.82 7.57 39.42
CA HIS A 1041 67.92 7.14 40.29
C HIS A 1041 69.16 8.01 40.17
N SER A 1042 69.54 8.43 38.95
CA SER A 1042 70.78 9.16 38.70
C SER A 1042 70.75 10.62 39.17
N ALA A 1043 69.56 11.22 39.28
CA ALA A 1043 69.39 12.54 39.90
C ALA A 1043 69.52 12.38 41.43
N ALA A 1044 70.74 12.59 41.95
CA ALA A 1044 71.06 12.53 43.38
C ALA A 1044 70.30 13.62 44.19
N PRO A 1045 70.00 13.38 45.48
CA PRO A 1045 69.44 14.42 46.34
C PRO A 1045 70.46 15.56 46.52
N PRO A 1046 70.02 16.83 46.62
CA PRO A 1046 70.95 17.91 46.97
C PRO A 1046 71.49 17.65 48.38
N LEU A 1047 72.81 17.78 48.54
CA LEU A 1047 73.42 17.94 49.85
C LEU A 1047 72.72 19.10 50.57
N ASN A 1048 72.27 18.85 51.79
CA ASN A 1048 71.89 19.89 52.75
C ASN A 1048 73.08 20.85 52.90
N LEU A 1049 72.98 22.04 52.29
CA LEU A 1049 73.78 23.19 52.66
C LEU A 1049 72.82 24.32 53.00
N GLU A 1050 72.42 24.36 54.27
CA GLU A 1050 72.03 25.60 54.96
C GLU A 1050 72.01 25.31 56.47
N THR A 1051 73.22 25.12 57.00
CA THR A 1051 73.55 25.54 58.36
C THR A 1051 74.78 26.43 58.23
N MET A 1052 74.60 27.74 58.38
CA MET A 1052 75.43 28.65 59.19
C MET A 1052 74.76 30.04 59.22
N PRO A 1053 74.83 30.76 60.35
CA PRO A 1053 74.12 32.02 60.58
C PRO A 1053 74.88 33.25 60.08
N ASP A 1054 74.10 34.34 60.00
CA ASP A 1054 74.40 35.75 59.68
C ASP A 1054 74.51 36.16 58.20
#